data_AF-A0A2T7C159-F1
#
_entry.id   AF-A0A2T7C159-F1
#
_cell.length_a   1.000
_cell.length_b   1.000
_cell.length_c   1.000
_cell.angle_alpha   90.00
_cell.angle_beta   90.00
_cell.angle_gamma   90.00
#
_symmetry.space_group_name_H-M   'P 1'
#
loop_
_entity.id
_entity.type
_entity.pdbx_description
1 polymer ?
#
loop_
_entity_poly.entity_id
_entity_poly.type
_entity_poly.pdbx_seq_one_letter_code
_entity_poly.pdbx_strand_id
1 'polypeptide(L)'
;MHAGCTTGFPCIENPSQPKTHRFIRWKGVITLTAVQIRPSHHPKQNTKGQADCTMIRPHRPPLALPAPTFPSGVSTFTARSAPQSHPGSLAPATMLPFPNQSPTQPLRRPAGGRQIQNRTKSTRIIRGGDLGGRLKRRRATGLFEQQQAGQLAMATQAALFAGFSQLAAQPARDRDGTGAPARVGVAAIGGARVGGVKAGGAGWAVARRGVRCRASLIEPDGGRLVDLVAPEEGGRRAALRREAASLPHRLRLGRVDKEWLHVLSEGWASPLQGFMREHEFLQALHFNAIRGADGRMVNMSVPIVLSLGDAQRRAIQADGATRVALVDDRDRPIAVLSDIEIYKHNKEERIARTWGTTAPGLPYVDEAITNAGDWLIGGDLEVIEPIKYNDGLDQYRLSPAQLREEFARRNADAVFAFQLRNPVHNGHALLMTDTRKRLLEMGYKNPVLLLHPLGGFTKADDVPLSWRMKQHEKVLEEGVLNPESTVVAIFPSPMHYAGPTEVQWHAKARINAGANFYIVGRDPAGMSHPTAKRDLYDADHGKKVLSMAPGLEKLNILPFRVAAYDTKQKKMDFFDPSRKDDFLFISGTKMRTLAKNRESPPDGFMCPGGWKVLVEYYDSLVPSEGSSKLREPVAA
;
A
#
# COMPACT_ATOMS: atom_id res chain seq x y z
N MET A 1 38.55 8.07 -46.19
CA MET A 1 39.61 7.37 -46.94
C MET A 1 39.91 6.07 -46.22
N HIS A 2 39.98 4.97 -46.99
CA HIS A 2 40.39 3.60 -46.64
C HIS A 2 41.68 3.55 -45.79
N ALA A 3 42.10 2.50 -45.07
CA ALA A 3 41.90 1.03 -45.05
C ALA A 3 42.35 0.55 -43.64
N GLY A 4 42.23 -0.67 -43.11
CA GLY A 4 41.87 -2.04 -43.51
C GLY A 4 42.26 -2.94 -42.31
N CYS A 5 41.41 -3.85 -41.82
CA CYS A 5 41.45 -5.33 -42.06
C CYS A 5 42.85 -5.96 -41.86
N THR A 6 43.07 -7.09 -41.16
CA THR A 6 42.22 -8.29 -40.95
C THR A 6 42.91 -9.33 -40.03
N THR A 7 42.11 -10.16 -39.32
CA THR A 7 42.26 -11.62 -39.00
C THR A 7 43.42 -12.10 -38.10
N GLY A 8 43.33 -13.13 -37.24
CA GLY A 8 42.32 -14.17 -36.99
C GLY A 8 42.69 -15.01 -35.73
N PHE A 9 41.72 -15.80 -35.25
CA PHE A 9 41.78 -16.77 -34.14
C PHE A 9 42.43 -18.11 -34.57
N PRO A 10 42.99 -18.98 -33.69
CA PRO A 10 42.16 -19.94 -32.92
C PRO A 10 42.64 -20.46 -31.53
N CYS A 11 41.65 -20.81 -30.69
CA CYS A 11 41.48 -21.98 -29.81
C CYS A 11 42.45 -22.43 -28.67
N ILE A 12 41.87 -22.43 -27.45
CA ILE A 12 41.83 -23.48 -26.38
C ILE A 12 43.07 -23.68 -25.47
N GLU A 13 42.93 -23.39 -24.16
CA GLU A 13 43.10 -24.36 -23.03
C GLU A 13 42.74 -23.76 -21.64
N ASN A 14 42.43 -24.66 -20.70
CA ASN A 14 41.75 -24.52 -19.40
C ASN A 14 42.33 -23.51 -18.36
N PRO A 15 41.48 -22.88 -17.52
CA PRO A 15 41.92 -22.11 -16.36
C PRO A 15 42.14 -22.98 -15.12
N SER A 16 43.31 -22.85 -14.52
CA SER A 16 43.68 -23.42 -13.23
C SER A 16 43.20 -22.57 -12.06
N GLN A 17 42.39 -23.20 -11.20
CA GLN A 17 42.28 -23.10 -9.73
C GLN A 17 42.45 -21.72 -9.03
N PRO A 18 41.43 -21.25 -8.28
CA PRO A 18 41.51 -20.05 -7.44
C PRO A 18 42.15 -20.30 -6.06
N LYS A 19 42.89 -19.28 -5.59
CA LYS A 19 43.52 -19.21 -4.26
C LYS A 19 42.48 -19.11 -3.15
N THR A 20 42.56 -20.02 -2.19
CA THR A 20 41.80 -20.04 -0.93
C THR A 20 42.38 -19.04 0.08
N HIS A 21 41.58 -18.08 0.55
CA HIS A 21 41.85 -17.32 1.77
C HIS A 21 41.02 -17.84 2.95
N ARG A 22 41.72 -18.11 4.06
CA ARG A 22 41.23 -18.68 5.32
C ARG A 22 40.33 -17.70 6.08
N PHE A 23 39.14 -18.16 6.47
CA PHE A 23 38.33 -17.55 7.53
C PHE A 23 38.79 -18.04 8.90
N ILE A 24 39.06 -17.09 9.80
CA ILE A 24 39.32 -17.31 11.22
C ILE A 24 37.98 -17.40 11.94
N ARG A 25 37.70 -18.55 12.57
CA ARG A 25 36.57 -18.74 13.50
C ARG A 25 36.92 -18.18 14.87
N TRP A 26 36.13 -17.22 15.35
CA TRP A 26 36.06 -16.89 16.78
C TRP A 26 35.07 -17.83 17.47
N LYS A 27 35.52 -18.55 18.51
CA LYS A 27 34.68 -19.25 19.48
C LYS A 27 34.47 -18.32 20.68
N GLY A 28 33.27 -17.77 20.81
CA GLY A 28 32.80 -17.12 22.03
C GLY A 28 31.79 -18.04 22.71
N VAL A 29 32.08 -18.46 23.94
CA VAL A 29 31.22 -19.24 24.82
C VAL A 29 30.24 -18.27 25.49
N ILE A 30 28.93 -18.47 25.32
CA ILE A 30 27.89 -17.81 26.12
C ILE A 30 27.15 -18.90 26.89
N THR A 31 27.22 -18.78 28.21
CA THR A 31 26.54 -19.61 29.20
C THR A 31 25.05 -19.29 29.18
N LEU A 32 24.21 -20.28 28.83
CA LEU A 32 22.75 -20.21 28.95
C LEU A 32 22.35 -20.75 30.32
N THR A 33 21.95 -19.86 31.23
CA THR A 33 21.27 -20.25 32.47
C THR A 33 19.80 -20.52 32.15
N ALA A 34 19.38 -21.77 32.22
CA ALA A 34 18.00 -22.18 32.07
C ALA A 34 17.19 -21.79 33.31
N VAL A 35 16.18 -20.92 33.16
CA VAL A 35 15.16 -20.69 34.18
C VAL A 35 14.01 -21.65 33.91
N GLN A 36 13.86 -22.61 34.81
CA GLN A 36 12.81 -23.63 34.82
C GLN A 36 11.54 -23.03 35.47
N ILE A 37 10.54 -22.68 34.66
CA ILE A 37 9.24 -22.22 35.18
C ILE A 37 8.39 -23.45 35.51
N ARG A 38 8.13 -23.68 36.80
CA ARG A 38 7.12 -24.64 37.28
C ARG A 38 5.72 -24.03 37.20
N PRO A 39 4.67 -24.83 36.89
CA PRO A 39 3.29 -24.37 36.89
C PRO A 39 2.75 -24.27 38.33
N SER A 40 2.21 -23.12 38.70
CA SER A 40 1.53 -22.91 39.99
C SER A 40 0.02 -23.10 39.86
N HIS A 41 -0.52 -23.80 40.85
CA HIS A 41 -1.91 -24.23 41.00
C HIS A 41 -2.92 -23.07 41.08
N HIS A 42 -4.07 -23.28 40.42
CA HIS A 42 -5.34 -22.65 40.76
C HIS A 42 -5.84 -23.08 42.14
N PRO A 43 -6.52 -22.19 42.87
CA PRO A 43 -7.64 -22.58 43.70
C PRO A 43 -8.96 -22.07 43.11
N LYS A 44 -9.93 -22.99 43.05
CA LYS A 44 -11.36 -22.68 42.90
C LYS A 44 -11.91 -22.20 44.24
N GLN A 45 -12.78 -21.19 44.20
CA GLN A 45 -13.99 -20.98 45.02
C GLN A 45 -14.56 -19.60 44.65
N ASN A 46 -15.81 -19.22 44.88
CA ASN A 46 -17.11 -19.86 44.74
C ASN A 46 -18.13 -18.69 44.75
N THR A 47 -19.19 -18.84 43.96
CA THR A 47 -20.44 -18.05 43.86
C THR A 47 -20.97 -17.20 45.04
N LYS A 48 -21.77 -16.18 44.64
CA LYS A 48 -22.84 -15.43 45.35
C LYS A 48 -22.50 -14.08 45.99
N GLY A 49 -23.31 -13.05 45.65
CA GLY A 49 -23.39 -11.80 46.41
C GLY A 49 -23.93 -10.61 45.61
N GLN A 50 -25.25 -10.54 45.47
CA GLN A 50 -26.03 -9.40 44.98
C GLN A 50 -26.27 -8.43 46.16
N ALA A 51 -26.02 -7.13 46.00
CA ALA A 51 -26.69 -6.06 46.78
C ALA A 51 -26.36 -4.65 46.23
N ASP A 52 -27.42 -3.89 46.00
CA ASP A 52 -27.50 -2.44 45.80
C ASP A 52 -27.01 -1.64 47.04
N CYS A 53 -26.54 -0.39 46.82
CA CYS A 53 -27.16 0.85 47.30
C CYS A 53 -26.17 2.04 47.51
N THR A 54 -26.55 3.17 46.90
CA THR A 54 -26.45 4.59 47.35
C THR A 54 -25.10 5.30 47.55
N MET A 55 -24.85 6.26 46.64
CA MET A 55 -24.74 7.73 46.83
C MET A 55 -24.08 8.28 48.11
N ILE A 56 -23.11 9.20 47.94
CA ILE A 56 -23.07 10.57 48.52
C ILE A 56 -21.91 11.39 47.90
N ARG A 57 -22.22 12.61 47.43
CA ARG A 57 -21.29 13.71 47.06
C ARG A 57 -20.73 14.39 48.34
N PRO A 58 -19.73 15.28 48.23
CA PRO A 58 -20.08 16.66 48.58
C PRO A 58 -19.47 17.77 47.69
N HIS A 59 -20.10 18.92 47.85
CA HIS A 59 -19.94 20.21 47.17
C HIS A 59 -18.72 21.04 47.63
N ARG A 60 -18.29 21.94 46.72
CA ARG A 60 -17.45 23.16 46.81
C ARG A 60 -18.26 24.37 47.38
N PRO A 61 -17.79 25.65 47.48
CA PRO A 61 -16.46 26.35 47.43
C PRO A 61 -16.40 27.54 48.48
N PRO A 62 -15.89 28.78 48.24
CA PRO A 62 -14.69 29.35 47.57
C PRO A 62 -13.82 30.28 48.49
N LEU A 63 -12.65 30.75 48.00
CA LEU A 63 -11.89 31.88 48.60
C LEU A 63 -11.36 32.85 47.53
N ALA A 64 -11.40 34.15 47.85
CA ALA A 64 -11.13 35.31 46.99
C ALA A 64 -9.84 36.07 47.38
N LEU A 65 -9.45 37.01 46.51
CA LEU A 65 -8.22 37.84 46.37
C LEU A 65 -7.89 38.78 47.56
N PRO A 66 -6.73 39.49 47.52
CA PRO A 66 -6.73 40.87 46.98
C PRO A 66 -5.47 41.32 46.18
N ALA A 67 -5.60 42.47 45.50
CA ALA A 67 -4.60 43.22 44.72
C ALA A 67 -3.83 44.26 45.56
N PRO A 68 -2.85 45.00 44.96
CA PRO A 68 -2.80 46.45 45.17
C PRO A 68 -2.46 47.31 43.93
N THR A 69 -2.74 48.61 44.05
CA THR A 69 -2.70 49.71 43.06
C THR A 69 -1.46 50.63 43.15
N PHE A 70 -0.90 51.02 41.97
CA PHE A 70 -0.37 52.33 41.46
C PHE A 70 0.51 53.30 42.32
N PRO A 71 1.46 54.08 41.71
CA PRO A 71 1.11 55.31 40.95
C PRO A 71 1.98 55.76 39.73
N SER A 72 1.29 56.41 38.77
CA SER A 72 1.56 57.61 37.94
C SER A 72 2.92 58.00 37.32
N GLY A 73 2.86 58.48 36.05
CA GLY A 73 3.79 59.45 35.41
C GLY A 73 4.00 59.20 33.90
N VAL A 74 3.15 59.67 32.98
CA VAL A 74 3.13 60.97 32.25
C VAL A 74 4.20 61.14 31.13
N SER A 75 3.69 61.56 29.96
CA SER A 75 4.32 62.24 28.79
C SER A 75 4.75 61.45 27.54
N THR A 76 3.82 61.45 26.57
CA THR A 76 3.97 61.89 25.17
C THR A 76 5.35 62.22 24.61
N PHE A 77 5.70 61.69 23.43
CA PHE A 77 5.96 62.52 22.24
C PHE A 77 5.93 61.69 20.93
N THR A 78 5.42 62.37 19.91
CA THR A 78 5.26 62.00 18.49
C THR A 78 6.58 61.90 17.72
N ALA A 79 6.66 61.05 16.69
CA ALA A 79 6.74 61.46 15.27
C ALA A 79 7.48 60.47 14.36
N ARG A 80 6.78 60.12 13.26
CA ARG A 80 7.21 59.85 11.87
C ARG A 80 8.72 59.86 11.57
N SER A 81 9.20 58.87 10.82
CA SER A 81 9.47 58.98 9.36
C SER A 81 10.27 57.78 8.84
N ALA A 82 9.77 57.18 7.75
CA ALA A 82 10.59 56.51 6.73
C ALA A 82 11.22 57.60 5.83
N PRO A 83 12.25 57.37 4.97
CA PRO A 83 12.25 56.30 3.94
C PRO A 83 13.63 55.76 3.47
N GLN A 84 13.59 54.72 2.60
CA GLN A 84 14.48 54.41 1.44
C GLN A 84 16.01 54.23 1.69
N SER A 85 16.84 53.48 0.97
CA SER A 85 16.80 52.62 -0.23
C SER A 85 18.19 51.92 -0.33
N HIS A 86 18.23 50.73 -0.95
CA HIS A 86 19.40 49.90 -1.36
C HIS A 86 20.47 50.60 -2.24
N PRO A 87 21.53 49.92 -2.76
CA PRO A 87 22.35 48.77 -2.27
C PRO A 87 23.89 49.02 -2.41
N GLY A 88 24.72 48.13 -1.86
CA GLY A 88 26.17 48.12 -2.11
C GLY A 88 26.75 46.70 -2.10
N SER A 89 27.14 46.22 -3.28
CA SER A 89 27.85 44.97 -3.55
C SER A 89 29.34 45.12 -3.20
N LEU A 90 29.95 44.10 -2.58
CA LEU A 90 31.37 43.75 -2.73
C LEU A 90 31.58 42.26 -2.39
N ALA A 91 32.33 41.58 -3.26
CA ALA A 91 32.58 40.14 -3.29
C ALA A 91 33.86 39.74 -2.49
N PRO A 92 34.42 38.52 -2.59
CA PRO A 92 34.64 37.64 -1.44
C PRO A 92 36.11 37.49 -1.02
N ALA A 93 36.33 37.10 0.24
CA ALA A 93 37.63 36.67 0.74
C ALA A 93 37.73 35.14 0.79
N THR A 94 38.74 34.59 0.10
CA THR A 94 39.17 33.19 0.17
C THR A 94 40.65 33.18 0.55
N MET A 95 41.04 32.28 1.46
CA MET A 95 42.37 31.68 1.74
C MET A 95 42.62 31.60 3.25
N LEU A 96 43.21 30.56 3.87
CA LEU A 96 43.62 29.18 3.59
C LEU A 96 44.08 28.60 4.99
N PRO A 97 44.57 27.35 5.13
CA PRO A 97 44.34 26.47 6.28
C PRO A 97 45.51 26.39 7.28
N PHE A 98 45.26 25.77 8.43
CA PHE A 98 46.31 25.34 9.37
C PHE A 98 46.50 23.80 9.37
N PRO A 99 47.73 23.32 9.67
CA PRO A 99 48.20 21.99 9.27
C PRO A 99 48.15 20.94 10.38
N ASN A 100 48.39 19.71 9.94
CA ASN A 100 48.50 18.47 10.70
C ASN A 100 49.99 18.08 10.83
N GLN A 101 50.47 17.57 11.97
CA GLN A 101 51.66 16.68 12.03
C GLN A 101 51.80 15.92 13.38
N SER A 102 52.01 14.61 13.24
CA SER A 102 52.42 13.53 14.20
C SER A 102 53.96 13.60 14.47
N PRO A 103 54.73 12.58 14.97
CA PRO A 103 54.48 11.17 15.39
C PRO A 103 55.26 10.68 16.67
N THR A 104 55.15 9.39 17.06
CA THR A 104 56.23 8.60 17.72
C THR A 104 55.97 7.07 17.70
N GLN A 105 57.04 6.28 17.58
CA GLN A 105 57.23 4.80 17.52
C GLN A 105 58.34 4.41 18.56
N PRO A 106 58.88 3.16 18.73
CA PRO A 106 58.34 1.78 18.70
C PRO A 106 58.90 0.80 19.81
N LEU A 107 58.36 -0.44 19.83
CA LEU A 107 58.93 -1.80 20.12
C LEU A 107 59.92 -2.13 21.29
N ARG A 108 59.62 -3.23 22.03
CA ARG A 108 60.60 -4.23 22.53
C ARG A 108 59.98 -5.62 22.82
N ARG A 109 60.68 -6.70 22.43
CA ARG A 109 60.51 -8.11 22.87
C ARG A 109 61.25 -8.36 24.20
N PRO A 110 61.01 -9.49 24.91
CA PRO A 110 62.00 -10.58 24.85
C PRO A 110 61.42 -12.01 24.88
N ALA A 111 62.34 -12.96 24.67
CA ALA A 111 62.20 -14.40 24.56
C ALA A 111 62.08 -15.14 25.91
N GLY A 112 61.69 -16.42 25.86
CA GLY A 112 61.86 -17.39 26.96
C GLY A 112 61.11 -18.69 26.71
N GLY A 113 61.83 -19.77 26.39
CA GLY A 113 61.29 -21.11 26.21
C GLY A 113 61.22 -21.92 27.51
N ARG A 114 60.50 -23.05 27.47
CA ARG A 114 60.83 -24.30 28.20
C ARG A 114 59.99 -25.48 27.69
N GLN A 115 60.68 -26.57 27.39
CA GLN A 115 60.18 -27.93 27.12
C GLN A 115 59.47 -28.51 28.35
N ILE A 116 58.44 -29.34 28.17
CA ILE A 116 58.20 -30.56 28.97
C ILE A 116 57.62 -31.68 28.06
N GLN A 117 58.02 -32.90 28.40
CA GLN A 117 58.10 -34.15 27.66
C GLN A 117 56.78 -34.89 27.33
N ASN A 118 56.88 -35.64 26.23
CA ASN A 118 56.30 -36.96 25.92
C ASN A 118 55.51 -37.69 27.02
N ARG A 119 54.38 -38.27 26.62
CA ARG A 119 54.16 -39.71 26.81
C ARG A 119 53.26 -40.35 25.74
N THR A 120 53.70 -41.55 25.40
CA THR A 120 53.34 -42.48 24.33
C THR A 120 52.08 -43.30 24.60
N LYS A 121 51.45 -43.78 23.51
CA LYS A 121 51.12 -45.20 23.20
C LYS A 121 50.12 -45.24 22.03
N SER A 122 50.57 -45.62 20.84
CA SER A 122 50.55 -46.99 20.25
C SER A 122 49.31 -47.23 19.38
N THR A 123 49.48 -47.18 18.04
CA THR A 123 49.51 -48.35 17.10
C THR A 123 48.19 -49.14 17.07
N ARG A 124 47.53 -49.37 15.93
CA ARG A 124 48.10 -50.02 14.74
C ARG A 124 47.26 -49.79 13.47
N ILE A 125 48.00 -49.73 12.36
CA ILE A 125 47.60 -49.71 10.95
C ILE A 125 47.42 -51.17 10.45
N ILE A 126 46.58 -51.37 9.41
CA ILE A 126 46.83 -52.08 8.11
C ILE A 126 45.42 -52.42 7.54
N ARG A 127 44.90 -51.84 6.44
CA ARG A 127 45.23 -51.83 4.99
C ARG A 127 45.02 -53.15 4.23
N GLY A 128 44.33 -53.01 3.09
CA GLY A 128 44.18 -54.00 2.00
C GLY A 128 42.79 -54.63 2.02
N GLY A 129 41.99 -54.69 0.95
CA GLY A 129 42.20 -54.47 -0.48
C GLY A 129 41.09 -55.22 -1.20
N ASP A 130 40.58 -54.62 -2.27
CA ASP A 130 39.75 -55.13 -3.38
C ASP A 130 39.03 -56.49 -3.28
N LEU A 131 37.72 -56.50 -3.62
CA LEU A 131 37.05 -57.50 -4.47
C LEU A 131 35.58 -57.11 -4.68
N GLY A 132 35.16 -57.12 -5.95
CA GLY A 132 33.86 -56.62 -6.41
C GLY A 132 32.67 -57.53 -6.16
N GLY A 133 31.50 -57.04 -6.58
CA GLY A 133 30.31 -57.86 -6.80
C GLY A 133 29.04 -57.31 -6.17
N ARG A 134 28.11 -56.88 -7.03
CA ARG A 134 26.64 -56.87 -6.87
C ARG A 134 26.05 -56.29 -5.58
N LEU A 135 25.30 -55.19 -5.71
CA LEU A 135 23.88 -55.16 -5.32
C LEU A 135 23.17 -53.97 -5.97
N LYS A 136 22.53 -54.21 -7.12
CA LYS A 136 21.40 -53.40 -7.60
C LYS A 136 20.14 -53.89 -6.87
N ARG A 137 19.20 -52.95 -6.65
CA ARG A 137 17.82 -53.09 -6.11
C ARG A 137 17.69 -52.88 -4.59
N ARG A 138 17.30 -51.66 -4.23
CA ARG A 138 16.19 -51.32 -3.32
C ARG A 138 16.25 -49.83 -2.98
N ARG A 139 15.40 -49.02 -3.63
CA ARG A 139 14.92 -47.70 -3.17
C ARG A 139 13.81 -47.25 -4.12
N ALA A 140 12.61 -47.79 -3.92
CA ALA A 140 11.38 -47.30 -4.55
C ALA A 140 10.16 -47.82 -3.76
N THR A 141 10.09 -47.49 -2.47
CA THR A 141 8.88 -47.60 -1.63
C THR A 141 9.10 -46.68 -0.44
N GLY A 142 8.45 -45.51 -0.47
CA GLY A 142 8.64 -44.45 0.54
C GLY A 142 8.21 -43.06 0.08
N LEU A 143 7.61 -42.93 -1.11
CA LEU A 143 7.11 -41.67 -1.68
C LEU A 143 5.65 -41.77 -2.18
N PHE A 144 4.86 -42.68 -1.61
CA PHE A 144 3.45 -42.88 -1.97
C PHE A 144 2.44 -42.75 -0.81
N GLU A 145 2.89 -42.48 0.42
CA GLU A 145 2.03 -42.37 1.61
C GLU A 145 1.90 -40.93 2.17
N GLN A 146 2.30 -39.90 1.43
CA GLN A 146 2.06 -38.50 1.80
C GLN A 146 1.16 -37.72 0.84
N GLN A 147 0.57 -38.41 -0.15
CA GLN A 147 -0.30 -37.77 -1.16
C GLN A 147 -1.79 -38.13 -1.02
N GLN A 148 -2.15 -39.05 -0.11
CA GLN A 148 -3.56 -39.38 0.19
C GLN A 148 -4.14 -38.66 1.42
N ALA A 149 -3.33 -38.02 2.26
CA ALA A 149 -3.83 -37.24 3.41
C ALA A 149 -4.37 -35.85 3.03
N GLY A 150 -4.08 -35.35 1.82
CA GLY A 150 -4.54 -34.05 1.34
C GLY A 150 -5.88 -34.06 0.59
N GLN A 151 -6.39 -35.23 0.21
CA GLN A 151 -7.67 -35.36 -0.51
C GLN A 151 -8.86 -35.68 0.40
N LEU A 152 -8.64 -36.05 1.67
CA LEU A 152 -9.71 -36.30 2.63
C LEU A 152 -10.17 -35.03 3.39
N ALA A 153 -9.39 -33.94 3.35
CA ALA A 153 -9.75 -32.66 3.98
C ALA A 153 -10.60 -31.72 3.09
N MET A 154 -10.72 -32.03 1.79
CA MET A 154 -11.60 -31.30 0.84
C MET A 154 -12.99 -31.93 0.71
N ALA A 155 -13.20 -33.14 1.22
CA ALA A 155 -14.51 -33.81 1.20
C ALA A 155 -15.40 -33.46 2.41
N THR A 156 -14.85 -32.85 3.47
CA THR A 156 -15.58 -32.50 4.70
C THR A 156 -16.13 -31.08 4.74
N GLN A 157 -15.83 -30.22 3.75
CA GLN A 157 -16.49 -28.92 3.60
C GLN A 157 -17.68 -28.94 2.62
N ALA A 158 -17.81 -29.97 1.79
CA ALA A 158 -18.98 -30.15 0.92
C ALA A 158 -20.20 -30.76 1.65
N ALA A 159 -20.03 -31.34 2.84
CA ALA A 159 -21.10 -31.95 3.62
C ALA A 159 -21.81 -31.01 4.61
N LEU A 160 -21.31 -29.78 4.81
CA LEU A 160 -21.93 -28.78 5.71
C LEU A 160 -22.85 -27.77 4.98
N PHE A 161 -22.89 -27.78 3.64
CA PHE A 161 -23.83 -26.96 2.85
C PHE A 161 -25.03 -27.72 2.27
N ALA A 162 -25.08 -29.05 2.44
CA ALA A 162 -26.20 -29.89 2.00
C ALA A 162 -27.21 -30.24 3.13
N GLY A 163 -27.13 -29.56 4.29
CA GLY A 163 -27.96 -29.83 5.48
C GLY A 163 -29.02 -28.78 5.82
N PHE A 164 -29.19 -27.73 5.01
CA PHE A 164 -30.15 -26.64 5.30
C PHE A 164 -31.24 -26.42 4.23
N SER A 165 -31.49 -27.43 3.40
CA SER A 165 -32.62 -27.42 2.44
C SER A 165 -33.53 -28.63 2.67
N GLN A 166 -34.11 -28.73 3.88
CA GLN A 166 -35.20 -29.68 4.14
C GLN A 166 -36.02 -29.24 5.37
N LEU A 167 -36.68 -28.08 5.27
CA LEU A 167 -37.83 -27.73 6.11
C LEU A 167 -38.53 -26.51 5.52
N ALA A 168 -39.38 -26.74 4.51
CA ALA A 168 -40.60 -26.00 4.21
C ALA A 168 -41.06 -26.34 2.79
N ALA A 169 -41.92 -27.35 2.64
CA ALA A 169 -42.92 -27.43 1.58
C ALA A 169 -43.78 -28.68 1.76
N GLN A 170 -45.00 -28.51 2.25
CA GLN A 170 -46.15 -29.35 1.91
C GLN A 170 -47.46 -28.52 2.03
N PRO A 171 -48.52 -28.92 1.31
CA PRO A 171 -49.23 -28.03 0.39
C PRO A 171 -50.64 -27.61 0.87
N ALA A 172 -51.11 -26.46 0.39
CA ALA A 172 -52.52 -26.08 0.51
C ALA A 172 -53.31 -26.66 -0.68
N ARG A 173 -54.39 -27.41 -0.38
CA ARG A 173 -55.45 -27.82 -1.31
C ARG A 173 -56.75 -27.11 -0.90
N ASP A 174 -57.51 -26.74 -1.93
CA ASP A 174 -58.80 -26.05 -1.92
C ASP A 174 -59.90 -26.73 -1.10
N ARG A 175 -60.83 -25.90 -0.58
CA ARG A 175 -62.29 -26.12 -0.65
C ARG A 175 -63.11 -24.87 -0.26
N ASP A 176 -63.90 -24.42 -1.22
CA ASP A 176 -65.23 -23.78 -1.23
C ASP A 176 -65.81 -23.06 0.02
N GLY A 177 -66.46 -21.91 -0.25
CA GLY A 177 -67.49 -21.37 0.65
C GLY A 177 -67.89 -19.91 0.43
N THR A 178 -68.63 -19.63 -0.65
CA THR A 178 -69.76 -18.67 -0.76
C THR A 178 -69.79 -17.35 0.03
N GLY A 179 -70.02 -16.23 -0.67
CA GLY A 179 -70.74 -15.07 -0.11
C GLY A 179 -70.31 -13.70 -0.63
N ALA A 180 -70.96 -13.22 -1.68
CA ALA A 180 -70.95 -11.81 -2.11
C ALA A 180 -71.86 -10.94 -1.20
N PRO A 181 -72.12 -9.66 -1.51
CA PRO A 181 -71.21 -8.52 -1.43
C PRO A 181 -71.86 -7.33 -0.66
N ALA A 182 -71.11 -6.27 -0.33
CA ALA A 182 -71.70 -4.94 -0.27
C ALA A 182 -70.64 -3.83 -0.45
N ARG A 183 -71.02 -2.89 -1.32
CA ARG A 183 -70.33 -1.67 -1.74
C ARG A 183 -70.35 -0.59 -0.65
N VAL A 184 -69.68 0.51 -1.01
CA VAL A 184 -69.79 1.92 -0.55
C VAL A 184 -68.54 2.29 0.26
N GLY A 185 -67.69 3.25 -0.11
CA GLY A 185 -67.84 4.35 -1.04
C GLY A 185 -67.61 5.67 -0.30
N VAL A 186 -66.66 6.46 -0.81
CA VAL A 186 -66.63 7.94 -0.80
C VAL A 186 -65.85 8.67 0.32
N ALA A 187 -64.91 9.49 -0.18
CA ALA A 187 -64.38 10.81 0.22
C ALA A 187 -63.91 11.04 1.67
N ALA A 188 -62.66 11.43 1.94
CA ALA A 188 -61.91 12.64 1.56
C ALA A 188 -62.35 13.93 2.28
N ILE A 189 -61.33 14.68 2.76
CA ILE A 189 -61.13 16.15 2.73
C ILE A 189 -60.64 16.73 4.08
N GLY A 190 -59.55 17.52 4.00
CA GLY A 190 -59.24 18.71 4.82
C GLY A 190 -58.60 18.45 6.19
N GLY A 191 -57.68 19.25 6.73
CA GLY A 191 -57.10 20.54 6.34
C GLY A 191 -56.50 21.23 7.59
N ALA A 192 -55.38 21.93 7.40
CA ALA A 192 -54.87 23.12 8.14
C ALA A 192 -54.44 23.10 9.64
N ARG A 193 -53.11 23.24 9.82
CA ARG A 193 -52.27 24.21 10.61
C ARG A 193 -52.63 24.78 12.02
N VAL A 194 -51.51 25.15 12.68
CA VAL A 194 -51.21 26.15 13.77
C VAL A 194 -51.25 25.55 15.19
N GLY A 195 -50.29 25.72 16.12
CA GLY A 195 -49.01 26.43 16.25
C GLY A 195 -48.52 26.30 17.72
N GLY A 196 -47.24 26.61 18.06
CA GLY A 196 -46.83 26.79 19.48
C GLY A 196 -45.37 26.48 19.90
N VAL A 197 -44.54 27.54 19.93
CA VAL A 197 -43.50 27.95 20.92
C VAL A 197 -42.42 26.98 21.50
N LYS A 198 -41.17 27.38 21.18
CA LYS A 198 -39.80 27.28 21.79
C LYS A 198 -39.52 26.60 23.15
N ALA A 199 -38.45 25.78 23.18
CA ALA A 199 -37.23 25.87 24.03
C ALA A 199 -36.21 24.84 23.47
N GLY A 200 -34.95 25.14 23.12
CA GLY A 200 -33.87 25.55 24.01
C GLY A 200 -32.94 24.34 24.30
N GLY A 201 -31.91 24.13 23.48
CA GLY A 201 -30.91 23.06 23.70
C GLY A 201 -30.05 22.77 22.48
N ALA A 202 -28.99 23.57 22.26
CA ALA A 202 -28.02 23.35 21.20
C ALA A 202 -27.07 22.19 21.54
N GLY A 203 -27.38 21.00 21.04
CA GLY A 203 -26.43 19.91 20.87
C GLY A 203 -26.17 19.72 19.38
N TRP A 204 -25.02 20.20 18.89
CA TRP A 204 -24.61 19.96 17.51
C TRP A 204 -24.13 18.52 17.37
N ALA A 205 -25.09 17.60 17.18
CA ALA A 205 -24.78 16.27 16.69
C ALA A 205 -24.38 16.40 15.21
N VAL A 206 -23.07 16.29 14.94
CA VAL A 206 -22.55 16.17 13.59
C VAL A 206 -23.13 14.90 12.99
N ALA A 207 -24.17 15.04 12.16
CA ALA A 207 -24.71 13.96 11.36
C ALA A 207 -23.68 13.59 10.27
N ARG A 208 -22.70 12.76 10.65
CA ARG A 208 -21.72 12.18 9.74
C ARG A 208 -22.47 11.27 8.75
N ARG A 209 -22.71 11.74 7.53
CA ARG A 209 -23.36 10.96 6.45
C ARG A 209 -22.46 9.78 6.08
N GLY A 210 -22.83 8.57 6.52
CA GLY A 210 -22.30 7.34 5.92
C GLY A 210 -23.05 7.03 4.63
N VAL A 211 -22.34 6.75 3.55
CA VAL A 211 -22.93 6.21 2.31
C VAL A 211 -23.49 4.82 2.61
N ARG A 212 -24.82 4.65 2.55
CA ARG A 212 -25.50 3.37 2.80
C ARG A 212 -25.24 2.42 1.62
N CYS A 213 -24.52 1.32 1.84
CA CYS A 213 -24.23 0.33 0.80
C CYS A 213 -25.49 -0.50 0.45
N ARG A 214 -25.70 -0.80 -0.83
CA ARG A 214 -26.72 -1.77 -1.29
C ARG A 214 -26.22 -3.19 -1.05
N ALA A 215 -27.13 -4.14 -0.83
CA ALA A 215 -26.85 -5.51 -0.41
C ALA A 215 -25.91 -6.33 -1.33
N SER A 216 -25.67 -5.91 -2.58
CA SER A 216 -24.76 -6.60 -3.51
C SER A 216 -23.29 -6.16 -3.43
N LEU A 217 -23.00 -4.95 -2.93
CA LEU A 217 -21.62 -4.46 -2.80
C LEU A 217 -21.05 -4.83 -1.44
N ILE A 218 -19.76 -5.17 -1.41
CA ILE A 218 -19.06 -5.46 -0.15
C ILE A 218 -19.04 -4.21 0.74
N GLU A 219 -19.26 -4.38 2.05
CA GLU A 219 -19.18 -3.27 3.00
C GLU A 219 -17.72 -2.77 3.14
N PRO A 220 -17.50 -1.45 3.27
CA PRO A 220 -16.21 -0.90 3.65
C PRO A 220 -15.72 -1.46 4.99
N ASP A 221 -14.42 -1.41 5.23
CA ASP A 221 -13.86 -1.73 6.53
C ASP A 221 -14.37 -0.74 7.60
N GLY A 222 -14.78 -1.28 8.76
CA GLY A 222 -15.46 -0.49 9.80
C GLY A 222 -16.94 -0.20 9.50
N GLY A 223 -17.52 -0.80 8.45
CA GLY A 223 -18.94 -0.72 8.10
C GLY A 223 -19.34 0.53 7.31
N ARG A 224 -18.45 1.52 7.18
CA ARG A 224 -18.68 2.72 6.36
C ARG A 224 -17.36 3.32 5.87
N LEU A 225 -17.42 4.03 4.75
CA LEU A 225 -16.32 4.88 4.32
C LEU A 225 -16.13 6.04 5.31
N VAL A 226 -14.87 6.33 5.61
CA VAL A 226 -14.45 7.52 6.36
C VAL A 226 -13.97 8.54 5.34
N ASP A 227 -14.87 9.47 4.97
CA ASP A 227 -14.54 10.64 4.15
C ASP A 227 -14.02 11.75 5.06
N LEU A 228 -12.83 12.27 4.74
CA LEU A 228 -12.14 13.31 5.51
C LEU A 228 -12.17 14.66 4.79
N VAL A 229 -12.86 14.77 3.65
CA VAL A 229 -13.10 16.06 2.99
C VAL A 229 -14.19 16.83 3.75
N ALA A 230 -13.90 18.07 4.09
CA ALA A 230 -14.84 18.98 4.71
C ALA A 230 -16.09 19.15 3.83
N PRO A 231 -17.30 19.01 4.40
CA PRO A 231 -18.53 19.18 3.65
C PRO A 231 -18.64 20.62 3.14
N GLU A 232 -19.15 20.75 1.92
CA GLU A 232 -19.46 22.05 1.33
C GLU A 232 -20.65 22.71 2.03
N GLU A 233 -21.66 21.89 2.35
CA GLU A 233 -22.85 22.30 3.09
C GLU A 233 -22.47 22.95 4.44
N GLY A 234 -23.18 24.02 4.81
CA GLY A 234 -22.97 24.69 6.11
C GLY A 234 -21.70 25.53 6.22
N GLY A 235 -20.93 25.70 5.14
CA GLY A 235 -19.77 26.61 5.11
C GLY A 235 -18.52 26.09 5.82
N ARG A 236 -18.43 24.78 6.12
CA ARG A 236 -17.30 24.18 6.84
C ARG A 236 -15.98 24.40 6.10
N ARG A 237 -15.94 24.25 4.77
CA ARG A 237 -14.73 24.53 3.96
C ARG A 237 -14.20 25.95 4.15
N ALA A 238 -15.08 26.95 4.14
CA ALA A 238 -14.68 28.34 4.33
C ALA A 238 -14.17 28.61 5.75
N ALA A 239 -14.80 28.00 6.76
CA ALA A 239 -14.34 28.07 8.14
C ALA A 239 -12.96 27.41 8.31
N LEU A 240 -12.78 26.20 7.76
CA LEU A 240 -11.52 25.45 7.81
C LEU A 240 -10.39 26.14 7.07
N ARG A 241 -10.69 26.89 5.99
CA ARG A 241 -9.69 27.72 5.29
C ARG A 241 -9.20 28.89 6.16
N ARG A 242 -10.10 29.59 6.86
CA ARG A 242 -9.74 30.67 7.80
C ARG A 242 -8.96 30.13 9.00
N GLU A 243 -9.54 29.09 9.59
CA GLU A 243 -8.88 27.92 10.15
C GLU A 243 -7.36 27.83 9.96
N ALA A 244 -7.02 27.10 8.91
CA ALA A 244 -5.67 26.77 8.52
C ALA A 244 -4.80 28.00 8.25
N ALA A 245 -5.38 29.09 7.73
CA ALA A 245 -4.64 30.33 7.50
C ALA A 245 -4.13 30.97 8.81
N SER A 246 -4.86 30.80 9.92
CA SER A 246 -4.53 31.34 11.24
C SER A 246 -3.56 30.48 12.06
N LEU A 247 -3.31 29.23 11.65
CA LEU A 247 -2.44 28.32 12.41
C LEU A 247 -0.97 28.76 12.28
N PRO A 248 -0.22 28.80 13.41
CA PRO A 248 1.17 29.28 13.43
C PRO A 248 2.15 28.33 12.73
N HIS A 249 1.82 27.03 12.69
CA HIS A 249 2.67 26.02 12.06
C HIS A 249 2.04 25.49 10.77
N ARG A 250 2.84 25.51 9.72
CA ARG A 250 2.50 25.05 8.38
C ARG A 250 3.49 23.97 7.95
N LEU A 251 2.96 22.83 7.51
CA LEU A 251 3.73 21.73 6.97
C LEU A 251 3.49 21.66 5.46
N ARG A 252 4.55 21.95 4.68
CA ARG A 252 4.50 21.83 3.23
C ARG A 252 4.56 20.37 2.84
N LEU A 253 3.58 19.93 2.07
CA LEU A 253 3.52 18.56 1.58
C LEU A 253 4.38 18.39 0.33
N GLY A 254 5.21 17.36 0.32
CA GLY A 254 5.82 16.87 -0.91
C GLY A 254 4.78 16.23 -1.84
N ARG A 255 5.21 15.83 -3.04
CA ARG A 255 4.33 15.16 -4.00
C ARG A 255 3.71 13.89 -3.42
N VAL A 256 4.54 13.00 -2.86
CA VAL A 256 4.08 11.72 -2.28
C VAL A 256 3.17 11.96 -1.07
N ASP A 257 3.46 12.98 -0.25
CA ASP A 257 2.60 13.33 0.90
C ASP A 257 1.21 13.81 0.45
N LYS A 258 1.14 14.58 -0.64
CA LYS A 258 -0.14 15.02 -1.23
C LYS A 258 -0.93 13.85 -1.83
N GLU A 259 -0.25 12.85 -2.40
CA GLU A 259 -0.88 11.62 -2.87
C GLU A 259 -1.43 10.80 -1.69
N TRP A 260 -0.73 10.73 -0.56
CA TRP A 260 -1.27 10.13 0.67
C TRP A 260 -2.41 10.91 1.29
N LEU A 261 -2.35 12.24 1.27
CA LEU A 261 -3.45 13.10 1.68
C LEU A 261 -4.71 12.77 0.88
N HIS A 262 -4.57 12.58 -0.44
CA HIS A 262 -5.67 12.18 -1.32
C HIS A 262 -6.21 10.77 -1.00
N VAL A 263 -5.33 9.81 -0.76
CA VAL A 263 -5.73 8.46 -0.31
C VAL A 263 -6.56 8.52 0.98
N LEU A 264 -6.11 9.29 1.96
CA LEU A 264 -6.81 9.47 3.23
C LEU A 264 -8.12 10.22 3.03
N SER A 265 -8.12 11.30 2.25
CA SER A 265 -9.27 12.19 2.10
C SER A 265 -10.52 11.46 1.62
N GLU A 266 -10.36 10.52 0.68
CA GLU A 266 -11.48 9.81 0.06
C GLU A 266 -11.84 8.49 0.75
N GLY A 267 -11.17 8.13 1.85
CA GLY A 267 -11.50 6.93 2.62
C GLY A 267 -10.99 5.62 2.03
N TRP A 268 -9.99 5.63 1.13
CA TRP A 268 -9.32 4.42 0.67
C TRP A 268 -8.71 3.61 1.84
N ALA A 269 -8.25 4.32 2.87
CA ALA A 269 -7.70 3.75 4.09
C ALA A 269 -8.69 3.64 5.26
N SER A 270 -10.00 3.64 4.98
CA SER A 270 -11.02 3.45 6.02
C SER A 270 -10.67 2.24 6.91
N PRO A 271 -10.74 2.37 8.25
CA PRO A 271 -11.37 3.45 9.02
C PRO A 271 -10.41 4.54 9.57
N LEU A 272 -9.18 4.68 9.06
CA LEU A 272 -8.24 5.71 9.55
C LEU A 272 -8.86 7.12 9.50
N GLN A 273 -8.60 7.92 10.53
CA GLN A 273 -9.09 9.30 10.65
C GLN A 273 -8.06 10.35 10.17
N GLY A 274 -6.86 9.90 9.77
CA GLY A 274 -5.79 10.77 9.30
C GLY A 274 -4.48 10.01 9.17
N PHE A 275 -3.36 10.73 9.22
CA PHE A 275 -2.03 10.11 9.27
C PHE A 275 -1.86 9.33 10.57
N MET A 276 -1.26 8.15 10.46
CA MET A 276 -1.20 7.19 11.57
C MET A 276 -0.53 7.79 12.81
N ARG A 277 -1.19 7.63 13.96
CA ARG A 277 -0.58 7.77 15.30
C ARG A 277 0.39 6.61 15.55
N GLU A 278 1.20 6.70 16.61
CA GLU A 278 2.23 5.68 16.88
C GLU A 278 1.61 4.28 17.04
N HIS A 279 0.48 4.17 17.74
CA HIS A 279 -0.18 2.89 17.95
C HIS A 279 -0.71 2.26 16.64
N GLU A 280 -1.17 3.05 15.67
CA GLU A 280 -1.61 2.56 14.35
C GLU A 280 -0.40 2.18 13.50
N PHE A 281 0.65 3.00 13.52
CA PHE A 281 1.92 2.75 12.83
C PHE A 281 2.54 1.42 13.28
N LEU A 282 2.67 1.19 14.59
CA LEU A 282 3.21 -0.04 15.15
C LEU A 282 2.34 -1.25 14.77
N GLN A 283 1.02 -1.13 14.86
CA GLN A 283 0.12 -2.21 14.47
C GLN A 283 0.22 -2.56 12.98
N ALA A 284 0.22 -1.55 12.10
CA ALA A 284 0.40 -1.75 10.67
C ALA A 284 1.74 -2.43 10.37
N LEU A 285 2.81 -1.96 11.00
CA LEU A 285 4.17 -2.45 10.76
C LEU A 285 4.42 -3.88 11.28
N HIS A 286 3.83 -4.25 12.43
CA HIS A 286 4.04 -5.55 13.06
C HIS A 286 3.00 -6.61 12.68
N PHE A 287 1.78 -6.20 12.35
CA PHE A 287 0.64 -7.11 12.19
C PHE A 287 -0.05 -7.00 10.85
N ASN A 288 0.35 -6.05 9.99
CA ASN A 288 -0.33 -5.72 8.72
C ASN A 288 -1.83 -5.41 8.89
N ALA A 289 -2.24 -5.01 10.09
CA ALA A 289 -3.62 -4.77 10.47
C ALA A 289 -3.67 -3.83 11.66
N ILE A 290 -4.75 -3.06 11.74
CA ILE A 290 -5.04 -2.19 12.89
C ILE A 290 -6.33 -2.63 13.56
N ARG A 291 -6.43 -2.40 14.87
CA ARG A 291 -7.66 -2.61 15.62
C ARG A 291 -8.57 -1.40 15.47
N GLY A 292 -9.76 -1.60 14.92
CA GLY A 292 -10.82 -0.61 14.88
C GLY A 292 -11.43 -0.33 16.25
N ALA A 293 -12.20 0.75 16.35
CA ALA A 293 -12.88 1.14 17.60
C ALA A 293 -13.91 0.10 18.10
N ASP A 294 -14.45 -0.74 17.19
CA ASP A 294 -15.34 -1.86 17.52
C ASP A 294 -14.57 -3.13 17.96
N GLY A 295 -13.24 -3.02 18.10
CA GLY A 295 -12.36 -4.12 18.50
C GLY A 295 -11.99 -5.07 17.36
N ARG A 296 -12.60 -4.94 16.18
CA ARG A 296 -12.28 -5.80 15.01
C ARG A 296 -10.95 -5.40 14.40
N MET A 297 -10.21 -6.38 13.90
CA MET A 297 -9.00 -6.13 13.12
C MET A 297 -9.40 -5.83 11.67
N VAL A 298 -8.84 -4.76 11.10
CA VAL A 298 -8.97 -4.43 9.68
C VAL A 298 -7.58 -4.49 9.04
N ASN A 299 -7.50 -4.97 7.81
CA ASN A 299 -6.23 -5.02 7.10
C ASN A 299 -5.67 -3.59 6.95
N MET A 300 -4.37 -3.43 7.16
CA MET A 300 -3.63 -2.18 6.99
C MET A 300 -2.13 -2.48 6.96
N SER A 301 -1.62 -2.88 5.80
CA SER A 301 -0.27 -3.43 5.67
C SER A 301 0.83 -2.41 5.36
N VAL A 302 0.48 -1.17 5.03
CA VAL A 302 1.45 -0.11 4.69
C VAL A 302 1.33 1.07 5.65
N PRO A 303 2.45 1.61 6.17
CA PRO A 303 2.43 2.83 6.97
C PRO A 303 1.99 4.06 6.16
N ILE A 304 0.89 4.70 6.57
CA ILE A 304 0.39 5.96 5.99
C ILE A 304 0.71 7.09 6.98
N VAL A 305 1.88 7.69 6.82
CA VAL A 305 2.49 8.60 7.80
C VAL A 305 3.00 9.87 7.14
N LEU A 306 3.08 10.96 7.90
CA LEU A 306 3.68 12.22 7.49
C LEU A 306 4.97 12.45 8.28
N SER A 307 6.07 12.79 7.60
CA SER A 307 7.37 13.01 8.25
C SER A 307 7.61 14.48 8.63
N LEU A 308 8.42 14.68 9.66
CA LEU A 308 8.70 15.99 10.25
C LEU A 308 10.19 16.14 10.59
N GLY A 309 10.79 17.27 10.23
CA GLY A 309 12.17 17.60 10.60
C GLY A 309 12.31 18.03 12.07
N ASP A 310 13.52 17.93 12.61
CA ASP A 310 13.83 18.26 14.01
C ASP A 310 13.51 19.71 14.41
N ALA A 311 13.70 20.66 13.48
CA ALA A 311 13.41 22.07 13.72
C ALA A 311 11.90 22.31 13.81
N GLN A 312 11.11 21.72 12.91
CA GLN A 312 9.66 21.85 12.92
C GLN A 312 9.05 21.16 14.15
N ARG A 313 9.55 19.96 14.51
CA ARG A 313 9.18 19.26 15.75
C ARG A 313 9.36 20.16 16.97
N ARG A 314 10.56 20.75 17.13
CA ARG A 314 10.87 21.63 18.26
C ARG A 314 9.98 22.86 18.30
N ALA A 315 9.72 23.50 17.15
CA ALA A 315 8.84 24.65 17.08
C ALA A 315 7.40 24.31 17.50
N ILE A 316 6.82 23.23 16.96
CA ILE A 316 5.48 22.77 17.31
C ILE A 316 5.35 22.44 18.80
N GLN A 317 6.35 21.76 19.36
CA GLN A 317 6.37 21.39 20.79
C GLN A 317 6.54 22.61 21.71
N ALA A 318 7.40 23.57 21.33
CA ALA A 318 7.65 24.77 22.12
C ALA A 318 6.39 25.65 22.26
N ASP A 319 5.61 25.76 21.19
CA ASP A 319 4.36 26.54 21.17
C ASP A 319 3.17 25.76 21.77
N GLY A 320 3.36 24.49 22.17
CA GLY A 320 2.30 23.64 22.70
C GLY A 320 1.16 23.41 21.68
N ALA A 321 1.46 23.50 20.39
CA ALA A 321 0.45 23.46 19.35
C ALA A 321 -0.16 22.06 19.25
N THR A 322 -1.49 22.01 19.24
CA THR A 322 -2.25 20.75 19.07
C THR A 322 -2.70 20.53 17.62
N ARG A 323 -2.44 21.50 16.73
CA ARG A 323 -2.97 21.54 15.37
C ARG A 323 -1.97 22.21 14.43
N VAL A 324 -1.90 21.72 13.19
CA VAL A 324 -1.04 22.26 12.14
C VAL A 324 -1.80 22.36 10.82
N ALA A 325 -1.47 23.36 10.00
CA ALA A 325 -1.97 23.46 8.64
C ALA A 325 -1.08 22.63 7.70
N LEU A 326 -1.68 21.89 6.79
CA LEU A 326 -0.98 21.25 5.67
C LEU A 326 -1.15 22.13 4.43
N VAL A 327 -0.03 22.47 3.79
CA VAL A 327 -0.01 23.38 2.64
C VAL A 327 0.59 22.72 1.41
N ASP A 328 0.15 23.14 0.23
CA ASP A 328 0.73 22.69 -1.04
C ASP A 328 2.07 23.38 -1.37
N ASP A 329 2.60 23.10 -2.55
CA ASP A 329 3.83 23.68 -3.10
C ASP A 329 3.77 25.21 -3.27
N ARG A 330 2.56 25.79 -3.25
CA ARG A 330 2.30 27.23 -3.37
C ARG A 330 1.91 27.87 -2.04
N ASP A 331 2.18 27.19 -0.92
CA ASP A 331 1.81 27.62 0.44
C ASP A 331 0.30 27.80 0.66
N ARG A 332 -0.53 27.21 -0.19
CA ARG A 332 -2.00 27.28 -0.03
C ARG A 332 -2.43 26.22 0.97
N PRO A 333 -3.22 26.57 2.00
CA PRO A 333 -3.78 25.56 2.89
C PRO A 333 -4.70 24.59 2.15
N ILE A 334 -4.46 23.30 2.35
CA ILE A 334 -5.24 22.22 1.75
C ILE A 334 -5.86 21.28 2.78
N ALA A 335 -5.32 21.23 4.01
CA ALA A 335 -5.89 20.45 5.11
C ALA A 335 -5.45 20.99 6.48
N VAL A 336 -6.10 20.53 7.53
CA VAL A 336 -5.68 20.70 8.93
C VAL A 336 -5.49 19.32 9.55
N LEU A 337 -4.40 19.15 10.28
CA LEU A 337 -4.15 17.99 11.13
C LEU A 337 -4.32 18.42 12.59
N SER A 338 -5.26 17.81 13.30
CA SER A 338 -5.63 18.16 14.68
C SER A 338 -5.28 17.04 15.65
N ASP A 339 -5.30 17.36 16.94
CA ASP A 339 -4.98 16.46 18.05
C ASP A 339 -3.64 15.74 17.83
N ILE A 340 -2.64 16.47 17.35
CA ILE A 340 -1.42 15.87 16.80
C ILE A 340 -0.63 15.05 17.83
N GLU A 341 0.05 14.03 17.35
CA GLU A 341 1.00 13.21 18.09
C GLU A 341 2.29 13.08 17.29
N ILE A 342 3.42 13.43 17.89
CA ILE A 342 4.73 13.37 17.23
C ILE A 342 5.59 12.28 17.87
N TYR A 343 6.06 11.34 17.06
CA TYR A 343 6.82 10.16 17.49
C TYR A 343 8.00 9.86 16.56
N LYS A 344 8.88 8.93 16.94
CA LYS A 344 10.13 8.68 16.21
C LYS A 344 9.90 7.96 14.89
N HIS A 345 10.64 8.36 13.86
CA HIS A 345 10.70 7.67 12.59
C HIS A 345 11.90 6.71 12.57
N ASN A 346 11.74 5.50 13.11
CA ASN A 346 12.77 4.46 13.04
C ASN A 346 12.89 3.92 11.59
N LYS A 347 13.54 4.68 10.71
CA LYS A 347 13.56 4.46 9.25
C LYS A 347 14.02 3.06 8.87
N GLU A 348 15.16 2.60 9.39
CA GLU A 348 15.70 1.28 9.07
C GLU A 348 14.72 0.16 9.43
N GLU A 349 14.11 0.22 10.62
CA GLU A 349 13.10 -0.74 11.05
C GLU A 349 11.84 -0.69 10.16
N ARG A 350 11.34 0.51 9.87
CA ARG A 350 10.19 0.71 8.97
C ARG A 350 10.45 0.07 7.60
N ILE A 351 11.62 0.34 7.02
CA ILE A 351 12.04 -0.17 5.72
C ILE A 351 12.15 -1.70 5.76
N ALA A 352 12.87 -2.23 6.75
CA ALA A 352 13.08 -3.68 6.90
C ALA A 352 11.77 -4.45 7.00
N ARG A 353 10.82 -3.97 7.81
CA ARG A 353 9.53 -4.65 8.05
C ARG A 353 8.55 -4.51 6.90
N THR A 354 8.57 -3.37 6.20
CA THR A 354 7.64 -3.14 5.08
C THR A 354 8.12 -3.85 3.80
N TRP A 355 9.42 -3.76 3.47
CA TRP A 355 9.98 -4.33 2.23
C TRP A 355 10.67 -5.68 2.39
N GLY A 356 10.97 -6.13 3.61
CA GLY A 356 11.74 -7.36 3.85
C GLY A 356 13.24 -7.23 3.53
N THR A 357 13.73 -6.01 3.36
CA THR A 357 15.13 -5.68 3.07
C THR A 357 15.39 -4.21 3.41
N THR A 358 16.65 -3.83 3.62
CA THR A 358 17.12 -2.44 3.75
C THR A 358 18.11 -2.07 2.64
N ALA A 359 18.12 -2.83 1.54
CA ALA A 359 19.02 -2.58 0.42
C ALA A 359 18.82 -1.15 -0.15
N PRO A 360 19.91 -0.45 -0.50
CA PRO A 360 19.81 0.84 -1.18
C PRO A 360 19.24 0.67 -2.59
N GLY A 361 18.67 1.74 -3.16
CA GLY A 361 18.10 1.73 -4.51
C GLY A 361 16.65 1.24 -4.57
N LEU A 362 15.96 1.14 -3.42
CA LEU A 362 14.52 0.90 -3.38
C LEU A 362 13.80 2.21 -3.71
N PRO A 363 13.09 2.31 -4.85
CA PRO A 363 12.70 3.60 -5.42
C PRO A 363 11.78 4.42 -4.51
N TYR A 364 10.83 3.77 -3.82
CA TYR A 364 9.95 4.47 -2.87
C TYR A 364 10.69 4.90 -1.60
N VAL A 365 11.62 4.06 -1.12
CA VAL A 365 12.42 4.36 0.07
C VAL A 365 13.29 5.59 -0.20
N ASP A 366 13.95 5.63 -1.36
CA ASP A 366 14.79 6.75 -1.78
C ASP A 366 13.99 8.04 -1.97
N GLU A 367 12.78 7.95 -2.55
CA GLU A 367 11.90 9.11 -2.77
C GLU A 367 11.32 9.66 -1.47
N ALA A 368 10.84 8.81 -0.56
CA ALA A 368 9.93 9.21 0.51
C ALA A 368 10.42 8.93 1.94
N ILE A 369 11.54 8.22 2.13
CA ILE A 369 12.01 7.80 3.46
C ILE A 369 13.45 8.19 3.74
N THR A 370 14.38 7.94 2.81
CA THR A 370 15.83 8.11 3.02
C THR A 370 16.16 9.53 3.50
N ASN A 371 15.63 10.54 2.81
CA ASN A 371 15.87 11.96 3.12
C ASN A 371 14.75 12.62 3.94
N ALA A 372 13.76 11.84 4.39
CA ALA A 372 12.66 12.34 5.20
C ALA A 372 13.13 12.77 6.60
N GLY A 373 12.29 13.46 7.36
CA GLY A 373 12.58 13.77 8.76
C GLY A 373 12.65 12.52 9.65
N ASP A 374 13.32 12.64 10.80
CA ASP A 374 13.45 11.56 11.81
C ASP A 374 12.25 11.47 12.77
N TRP A 375 11.21 12.25 12.52
CA TRP A 375 9.95 12.24 13.26
C TRP A 375 8.78 11.98 12.32
N LEU A 376 7.74 11.38 12.88
CA LEU A 376 6.43 11.22 12.25
C LEU A 376 5.40 12.02 13.04
N ILE A 377 4.40 12.54 12.35
CA ILE A 377 3.27 13.26 12.94
C ILE A 377 1.96 12.59 12.52
N GLY A 378 1.22 12.08 13.50
CA GLY A 378 -0.11 11.51 13.34
C GLY A 378 -1.18 12.45 13.91
N GLY A 379 -2.44 12.25 13.51
CA GLY A 379 -3.53 13.08 14.00
C GLY A 379 -4.82 12.93 13.19
N ASP A 380 -5.85 13.65 13.62
CA ASP A 380 -7.15 13.69 12.97
C ASP A 380 -7.12 14.69 11.82
N LEU A 381 -7.39 14.20 10.61
CA LEU A 381 -7.23 14.95 9.37
C LEU A 381 -8.57 15.49 8.89
N GLU A 382 -8.59 16.75 8.49
CA GLU A 382 -9.70 17.35 7.76
C GLU A 382 -9.18 18.08 6.52
N VAL A 383 -9.63 17.66 5.34
CA VAL A 383 -9.17 18.16 4.05
C VAL A 383 -10.15 19.21 3.52
N ILE A 384 -9.65 20.36 3.08
CA ILE A 384 -10.51 21.51 2.76
C ILE A 384 -11.36 21.23 1.51
N GLU A 385 -10.74 20.71 0.45
CA GLU A 385 -11.37 20.44 -0.84
C GLU A 385 -10.87 19.09 -1.41
N PRO A 386 -11.67 18.42 -2.26
CA PRO A 386 -11.21 17.23 -2.98
C PRO A 386 -9.92 17.52 -3.75
N ILE A 387 -8.96 16.59 -3.68
CA ILE A 387 -7.65 16.78 -4.29
C ILE A 387 -7.76 16.68 -5.82
N LYS A 388 -7.22 17.69 -6.51
CA LYS A 388 -7.09 17.72 -7.97
C LYS A 388 -5.63 17.89 -8.39
N TYR A 389 -5.29 17.28 -9.53
CA TYR A 389 -3.95 17.37 -10.12
C TYR A 389 -3.93 18.29 -11.34
N ASN A 390 -5.08 18.51 -11.98
CA ASN A 390 -5.25 19.35 -13.18
C ASN A 390 -4.32 18.94 -14.33
N ASP A 391 -4.13 17.62 -14.51
CA ASP A 391 -3.26 17.01 -15.51
C ASP A 391 -4.04 16.38 -16.68
N GLY A 392 -5.33 16.70 -16.78
CA GLY A 392 -6.24 16.13 -17.78
C GLY A 392 -6.74 14.71 -17.48
N LEU A 393 -6.48 14.18 -16.28
CA LEU A 393 -6.90 12.85 -15.86
C LEU A 393 -7.80 12.83 -14.60
N ASP A 394 -8.16 13.99 -14.05
CA ASP A 394 -8.98 14.07 -12.83
C ASP A 394 -10.37 13.43 -13.00
N GLN A 395 -10.92 13.39 -14.21
CA GLN A 395 -12.17 12.69 -14.53
C GLN A 395 -12.11 11.17 -14.31
N TYR A 396 -10.90 10.60 -14.28
CA TYR A 396 -10.69 9.19 -13.98
C TYR A 396 -10.38 8.94 -12.49
N ARG A 397 -10.13 9.97 -11.69
CA ARG A 397 -9.85 9.85 -10.25
C ARG A 397 -11.14 9.81 -9.46
N LEU A 398 -11.85 8.68 -9.60
CA LEU A 398 -13.11 8.44 -8.89
C LEU A 398 -12.83 7.97 -7.46
N SER A 399 -13.44 8.65 -6.49
CA SER A 399 -13.38 8.26 -5.08
C SER A 399 -14.06 6.90 -4.85
N PRO A 400 -13.78 6.21 -3.72
CA PRO A 400 -14.51 5.00 -3.33
C PRO A 400 -16.03 5.20 -3.28
N ALA A 401 -16.50 6.38 -2.86
CA ALA A 401 -17.93 6.71 -2.87
C ALA A 401 -18.49 6.79 -4.31
N GLN A 402 -17.80 7.51 -5.20
CA GLN A 402 -18.19 7.64 -6.61
C GLN A 402 -18.15 6.30 -7.35
N LEU A 403 -17.16 5.45 -7.06
CA LEU A 403 -17.08 4.10 -7.62
C LEU A 403 -18.28 3.24 -7.19
N ARG A 404 -18.65 3.27 -5.91
CA ARG A 404 -19.84 2.55 -5.40
C ARG A 404 -21.12 3.05 -6.05
N GLU A 405 -21.26 4.36 -6.23
CA GLU A 405 -22.38 4.97 -6.96
C GLU A 405 -22.42 4.49 -8.42
N GLU A 406 -21.27 4.45 -9.10
CA GLU A 406 -21.18 3.98 -10.47
C GLU A 406 -21.55 2.49 -10.61
N PHE A 407 -21.08 1.62 -9.70
CA PHE A 407 -21.46 0.21 -9.67
C PHE A 407 -22.95 0.03 -9.40
N ALA A 408 -23.52 0.83 -8.49
CA ALA A 408 -24.94 0.81 -8.22
C ALA A 408 -25.77 1.29 -9.42
N ARG A 409 -25.31 2.35 -10.12
CA ARG A 409 -25.94 2.88 -11.34
C ARG A 409 -25.94 1.85 -12.47
N ARG A 410 -24.88 1.05 -12.58
CA ARG A 410 -24.78 -0.06 -13.54
C ARG A 410 -25.56 -1.30 -13.11
N ASN A 411 -26.20 -1.32 -11.93
CA ASN A 411 -26.83 -2.50 -11.35
C ASN A 411 -25.86 -3.70 -11.29
N ALA A 412 -24.62 -3.45 -10.88
CA ALA A 412 -23.63 -4.51 -10.71
C ALA A 412 -24.04 -5.44 -9.55
N ASP A 413 -24.03 -6.75 -9.81
CA ASP A 413 -24.26 -7.78 -8.79
C ASP A 413 -22.96 -8.47 -8.33
N ALA A 414 -21.87 -8.25 -9.07
CA ALA A 414 -20.50 -8.51 -8.64
C ALA A 414 -19.55 -7.46 -9.22
N VAL A 415 -18.57 -7.03 -8.42
CA VAL A 415 -17.47 -6.18 -8.90
C VAL A 415 -16.16 -6.92 -8.70
N PHE A 416 -15.37 -7.02 -9.76
CA PHE A 416 -14.05 -7.64 -9.72
C PHE A 416 -12.96 -6.63 -10.11
N ALA A 417 -11.96 -6.47 -9.25
CA ALA A 417 -10.93 -5.46 -9.43
C ALA A 417 -9.66 -6.05 -10.05
N PHE A 418 -9.07 -5.31 -10.99
CA PHE A 418 -7.75 -5.57 -11.54
C PHE A 418 -6.83 -4.38 -11.26
N GLN A 419 -5.94 -4.55 -10.28
CA GLN A 419 -4.85 -3.62 -9.98
C GLN A 419 -3.76 -3.74 -11.04
N LEU A 420 -3.26 -2.60 -11.52
CA LEU A 420 -2.13 -2.56 -12.44
C LEU A 420 -1.33 -1.26 -12.33
N ARG A 421 -0.03 -1.35 -12.65
CA ARG A 421 0.87 -0.20 -12.86
C ARG A 421 1.51 -0.17 -14.24
N ASN A 422 1.25 -1.21 -15.05
CA ASN A 422 1.88 -1.47 -16.34
C ASN A 422 0.85 -1.35 -17.47
N PRO A 423 1.28 -1.18 -18.73
CA PRO A 423 0.41 -1.37 -19.90
C PRO A 423 -0.33 -2.72 -19.88
N VAL A 424 -1.55 -2.74 -20.41
CA VAL A 424 -2.36 -3.96 -20.52
C VAL A 424 -1.98 -4.72 -21.78
N HIS A 425 -1.39 -5.90 -21.61
CA HIS A 425 -1.23 -6.90 -22.68
C HIS A 425 -2.32 -7.98 -22.57
N ASN A 426 -2.46 -8.83 -23.59
CA ASN A 426 -3.54 -9.82 -23.67
C ASN A 426 -3.45 -10.90 -22.59
N GLY A 427 -2.28 -11.09 -21.95
CA GLY A 427 -2.17 -11.91 -20.73
C GLY A 427 -2.99 -11.33 -19.56
N HIS A 428 -2.96 -10.02 -19.33
CA HIS A 428 -3.82 -9.37 -18.34
C HIS A 428 -5.29 -9.47 -18.77
N ALA A 429 -5.58 -9.23 -20.06
CA ALA A 429 -6.93 -9.38 -20.61
C ALA A 429 -7.50 -10.78 -20.44
N LEU A 430 -6.68 -11.84 -20.58
CA LEU A 430 -7.07 -13.22 -20.32
C LEU A 430 -7.53 -13.40 -18.87
N LEU A 431 -6.79 -12.88 -17.89
CA LEU A 431 -7.18 -12.94 -16.48
C LEU A 431 -8.52 -12.23 -16.23
N MET A 432 -8.72 -11.06 -16.84
CA MET A 432 -9.94 -10.26 -16.67
C MET A 432 -11.16 -10.90 -17.36
N THR A 433 -11.00 -11.40 -18.58
CA THR A 433 -12.07 -12.04 -19.35
C THR A 433 -12.43 -13.42 -18.79
N ASP A 434 -11.45 -14.22 -18.35
CA ASP A 434 -11.69 -15.50 -17.69
C ASP A 434 -12.38 -15.30 -16.32
N THR A 435 -12.00 -14.26 -15.56
CA THR A 435 -12.71 -13.88 -14.33
C THR A 435 -14.19 -13.59 -14.61
N ARG A 436 -14.48 -12.75 -15.62
CA ARG A 436 -15.86 -12.45 -16.01
C ARG A 436 -16.63 -13.73 -16.32
N LYS A 437 -16.03 -14.62 -17.12
CA LYS A 437 -16.63 -15.89 -17.50
C LYS A 437 -16.97 -16.74 -16.28
N ARG A 438 -16.02 -16.92 -15.36
CA ARG A 438 -16.24 -17.66 -14.10
C ARG A 438 -17.36 -17.07 -13.26
N LEU A 439 -17.44 -15.74 -13.15
CA LEU A 439 -18.52 -15.09 -12.40
C LEU A 439 -19.89 -15.32 -13.05
N LEU A 440 -19.98 -15.29 -14.38
CA LEU A 440 -21.21 -15.65 -15.09
C LEU A 440 -21.59 -17.12 -14.84
N GLU A 441 -20.62 -18.03 -14.84
CA GLU A 441 -20.83 -19.46 -14.52
C GLU A 441 -21.25 -19.69 -13.06
N MET A 442 -20.78 -18.85 -12.14
CA MET A 442 -21.22 -18.84 -10.73
C MET A 442 -22.64 -18.28 -10.55
N GLY A 443 -23.25 -17.74 -11.60
CA GLY A 443 -24.64 -17.29 -11.60
C GLY A 443 -24.85 -15.78 -11.52
N TYR A 444 -23.78 -14.98 -11.36
CA TYR A 444 -23.85 -13.53 -11.48
C TYR A 444 -24.33 -13.14 -12.89
N LYS A 445 -25.18 -12.14 -12.98
CA LYS A 445 -25.82 -11.68 -14.22
C LYS A 445 -25.14 -10.46 -14.80
N ASN A 446 -24.55 -9.61 -13.96
CA ASN A 446 -23.94 -8.37 -14.38
C ASN A 446 -22.62 -8.08 -13.63
N PRO A 447 -21.61 -8.97 -13.76
CA PRO A 447 -20.30 -8.71 -13.17
C PRO A 447 -19.67 -7.48 -13.85
N VAL A 448 -19.09 -6.55 -13.09
CA VAL A 448 -18.42 -5.35 -13.63
C VAL A 448 -16.93 -5.39 -13.30
N LEU A 449 -16.10 -5.19 -14.32
CA LEU A 449 -14.66 -5.04 -14.15
C LEU A 449 -14.36 -3.63 -13.64
N LEU A 450 -13.60 -3.53 -12.56
CA LEU A 450 -12.90 -2.31 -12.18
C LEU A 450 -11.45 -2.41 -12.66
N LEU A 451 -11.17 -1.84 -13.84
CA LEU A 451 -9.81 -1.71 -14.37
C LEU A 451 -9.16 -0.51 -13.71
N HIS A 452 -8.21 -0.75 -12.81
CA HIS A 452 -7.86 0.23 -11.79
C HIS A 452 -6.36 0.59 -11.77
N PRO A 453 -5.85 1.28 -12.80
CA PRO A 453 -4.46 1.71 -12.85
C PRO A 453 -4.09 2.57 -11.63
N LEU A 454 -2.95 2.28 -11.03
CA LEU A 454 -2.35 3.13 -10.00
C LEU A 454 -1.80 4.42 -10.65
N GLY A 455 -2.05 5.55 -10.00
CA GLY A 455 -1.71 6.88 -10.51
C GLY A 455 -0.92 7.79 -9.57
N GLY A 456 -0.56 7.34 -8.37
CA GLY A 456 0.44 8.03 -7.55
C GLY A 456 1.87 7.81 -8.07
N PHE A 457 2.85 8.04 -7.21
CA PHE A 457 4.26 7.82 -7.49
C PHE A 457 4.53 6.41 -8.05
N THR A 458 5.34 6.37 -9.11
CA THR A 458 5.90 5.16 -9.71
C THR A 458 7.37 5.42 -10.04
N LYS A 459 8.21 4.39 -9.97
CA LYS A 459 9.64 4.48 -10.29
C LYS A 459 9.88 4.92 -11.74
N ALA A 460 11.04 5.53 -11.98
CA ALA A 460 11.34 6.26 -13.22
C ALA A 460 11.28 5.44 -14.53
N ASP A 461 11.53 4.13 -14.49
CA ASP A 461 11.50 3.25 -15.67
C ASP A 461 10.13 2.60 -15.94
N ASP A 462 9.11 2.89 -15.13
CA ASP A 462 7.73 2.53 -15.41
C ASP A 462 7.12 3.50 -16.45
N VAL A 463 6.15 3.01 -17.25
CA VAL A 463 5.45 3.86 -18.24
C VAL A 463 4.62 4.92 -17.50
N PRO A 464 4.75 6.22 -17.81
CA PRO A 464 4.01 7.27 -17.14
C PRO A 464 2.48 7.08 -17.24
N LEU A 465 1.76 7.57 -16.22
CA LEU A 465 0.31 7.40 -16.11
C LEU A 465 -0.46 7.84 -17.35
N SER A 466 -0.15 9.01 -17.92
CA SER A 466 -0.84 9.54 -19.10
C SER A 466 -0.72 8.62 -20.32
N TRP A 467 0.45 8.01 -20.52
CA TRP A 467 0.66 7.03 -21.59
C TRP A 467 -0.02 5.70 -21.32
N ARG A 468 -0.07 5.25 -20.05
CA ARG A 468 -0.86 4.06 -19.68
C ARG A 468 -2.35 4.26 -19.91
N MET A 469 -2.90 5.41 -19.54
CA MET A 469 -4.32 5.72 -19.76
C MET A 469 -4.67 5.69 -21.25
N LYS A 470 -3.88 6.36 -22.10
CA LYS A 470 -4.03 6.28 -23.56
C LYS A 470 -3.96 4.84 -24.09
N GLN A 471 -3.05 4.04 -23.55
CA GLN A 471 -2.89 2.64 -23.94
C GLN A 471 -4.11 1.80 -23.51
N HIS A 472 -4.65 2.04 -22.32
CA HIS A 472 -5.83 1.34 -21.81
C HIS A 472 -7.09 1.72 -22.60
N GLU A 473 -7.23 2.98 -23.00
CA GLU A 473 -8.30 3.43 -23.90
C GLU A 473 -8.28 2.64 -25.22
N LYS A 474 -7.11 2.42 -25.84
CA LYS A 474 -7.01 1.57 -27.05
C LYS A 474 -7.38 0.12 -26.82
N VAL A 475 -7.03 -0.46 -25.67
CA VAL A 475 -7.45 -1.82 -25.31
C VAL A 475 -8.98 -1.95 -25.24
N LEU A 476 -9.67 -0.90 -24.79
CA LEU A 476 -11.14 -0.85 -24.73
C LEU A 476 -11.76 -0.57 -26.11
N GLU A 477 -11.22 0.39 -26.87
CA GLU A 477 -11.67 0.72 -28.23
C GLU A 477 -11.60 -0.48 -29.18
N GLU A 478 -10.56 -1.31 -29.05
CA GLU A 478 -10.37 -2.52 -29.87
C GLU A 478 -11.16 -3.74 -29.36
N GLY A 479 -11.96 -3.58 -28.31
CA GLY A 479 -12.84 -4.63 -27.79
C GLY A 479 -12.13 -5.79 -27.09
N VAL A 480 -10.83 -5.66 -26.77
CA VAL A 480 -10.11 -6.66 -25.96
C VAL A 480 -10.71 -6.74 -24.55
N LEU A 481 -11.14 -5.60 -24.01
CA LEU A 481 -12.02 -5.52 -22.86
C LEU A 481 -13.32 -4.84 -23.28
N ASN A 482 -14.46 -5.34 -22.78
CA ASN A 482 -15.77 -4.76 -23.10
C ASN A 482 -16.00 -3.46 -22.29
N PRO A 483 -16.16 -2.29 -22.95
CA PRO A 483 -16.38 -1.01 -22.26
C PRO A 483 -17.69 -0.95 -21.45
N GLU A 484 -18.75 -1.61 -21.91
CA GLU A 484 -20.06 -1.59 -21.23
C GLU A 484 -20.01 -2.26 -19.85
N SER A 485 -19.15 -3.26 -19.71
CA SER A 485 -18.95 -3.98 -18.45
C SER A 485 -17.65 -3.61 -17.73
N THR A 486 -17.03 -2.48 -18.08
CA THR A 486 -15.77 -2.02 -17.49
C THR A 486 -15.90 -0.59 -16.97
N VAL A 487 -15.44 -0.37 -15.75
CA VAL A 487 -15.18 0.95 -15.18
C VAL A 487 -13.68 1.14 -15.12
N VAL A 488 -13.19 2.20 -15.77
CA VAL A 488 -11.79 2.62 -15.70
C VAL A 488 -11.67 3.76 -14.70
N ALA A 489 -10.85 3.58 -13.68
CA ALA A 489 -10.58 4.61 -12.68
C ALA A 489 -9.11 4.58 -12.23
N ILE A 490 -8.60 5.70 -11.76
CA ILE A 490 -7.23 5.85 -11.28
C ILE A 490 -7.21 5.73 -9.76
N PHE A 491 -6.42 4.79 -9.26
CA PHE A 491 -6.18 4.63 -7.83
C PHE A 491 -5.06 5.59 -7.39
N PRO A 492 -5.32 6.54 -6.46
CA PRO A 492 -4.39 7.65 -6.21
C PRO A 492 -3.15 7.30 -5.38
N SER A 493 -3.05 6.07 -4.85
CA SER A 493 -1.95 5.67 -3.98
C SER A 493 -0.59 5.73 -4.67
N PRO A 494 0.47 6.15 -3.96
CA PRO A 494 1.86 5.84 -4.31
C PRO A 494 2.10 4.33 -4.40
N MET A 495 3.01 3.91 -5.29
CA MET A 495 3.49 2.53 -5.42
C MET A 495 4.76 2.32 -4.59
N HIS A 496 4.74 1.35 -3.66
CA HIS A 496 5.88 1.04 -2.79
C HIS A 496 6.87 0.07 -3.42
N TYR A 497 6.37 -0.80 -4.29
CA TYR A 497 7.07 -1.99 -4.77
C TYR A 497 7.41 -2.95 -3.61
N ALA A 498 6.48 -3.09 -2.65
CA ALA A 498 6.66 -3.90 -1.44
C ALA A 498 5.96 -5.28 -1.48
N GLY A 499 5.66 -5.77 -2.69
CA GLY A 499 5.30 -7.18 -2.92
C GLY A 499 4.12 -7.69 -2.06
N PRO A 500 4.29 -8.80 -1.32
CA PRO A 500 3.24 -9.38 -0.47
C PRO A 500 2.71 -8.45 0.64
N THR A 501 3.50 -7.48 1.11
CA THR A 501 3.02 -6.46 2.05
C THR A 501 2.08 -5.50 1.34
N GLU A 502 2.46 -5.00 0.17
CA GLU A 502 1.69 -3.99 -0.56
C GLU A 502 0.44 -4.54 -1.27
N VAL A 503 0.46 -5.81 -1.74
CA VAL A 503 -0.72 -6.39 -2.41
C VAL A 503 -1.94 -6.46 -1.47
N GLN A 504 -1.72 -6.58 -0.16
CA GLN A 504 -2.79 -6.49 0.84
C GLN A 504 -3.43 -5.09 0.84
N TRP A 505 -2.62 -4.03 0.81
CA TRP A 505 -3.09 -2.64 0.68
C TRP A 505 -3.89 -2.45 -0.62
N HIS A 506 -3.37 -2.94 -1.74
CA HIS A 506 -4.06 -2.84 -3.03
C HIS A 506 -5.43 -3.54 -3.02
N ALA A 507 -5.57 -4.65 -2.30
CA ALA A 507 -6.82 -5.38 -2.14
C ALA A 507 -7.79 -4.68 -1.17
N LYS A 508 -7.30 -4.29 0.01
CA LYS A 508 -8.06 -3.53 1.02
C LYS A 508 -8.66 -2.25 0.46
N ALA A 509 -7.88 -1.47 -0.29
CA ALA A 509 -8.38 -0.25 -0.93
C ALA A 509 -9.58 -0.54 -1.87
N ARG A 510 -9.59 -1.71 -2.51
CA ARG A 510 -10.65 -2.13 -3.44
C ARG A 510 -11.87 -2.71 -2.73
N ILE A 511 -11.71 -3.30 -1.55
CA ILE A 511 -12.83 -3.55 -0.62
C ILE A 511 -13.53 -2.24 -0.32
N ASN A 512 -12.79 -1.20 0.07
CA ASN A 512 -13.36 0.11 0.38
C ASN A 512 -14.05 0.74 -0.84
N ALA A 513 -13.55 0.52 -2.06
CA ALA A 513 -14.23 0.92 -3.30
C ALA A 513 -15.44 0.06 -3.72
N GLY A 514 -15.71 -1.07 -3.05
CA GLY A 514 -16.89 -1.90 -3.31
C GLY A 514 -16.64 -3.16 -4.15
N ALA A 515 -15.38 -3.56 -4.38
CA ALA A 515 -15.06 -4.79 -5.09
C ALA A 515 -15.24 -6.03 -4.21
N ASN A 516 -16.05 -7.00 -4.65
CA ASN A 516 -16.26 -8.28 -3.98
C ASN A 516 -15.20 -9.33 -4.36
N PHE A 517 -14.57 -9.16 -5.52
CA PHE A 517 -13.55 -10.05 -6.06
C PHE A 517 -12.27 -9.29 -6.39
N TYR A 518 -11.13 -9.92 -6.17
CA TYR A 518 -9.83 -9.32 -6.45
C TYR A 518 -8.94 -10.30 -7.22
N ILE A 519 -8.55 -9.88 -8.43
CA ILE A 519 -7.67 -10.66 -9.29
C ILE A 519 -6.23 -10.47 -8.82
N VAL A 520 -5.53 -11.59 -8.61
CA VAL A 520 -4.10 -11.56 -8.25
C VAL A 520 -3.32 -12.57 -9.08
N GLY A 521 -2.26 -12.07 -9.71
CA GLY A 521 -1.35 -12.85 -10.55
C GLY A 521 -0.06 -13.25 -9.84
N ARG A 522 0.99 -13.49 -10.64
CA ARG A 522 2.37 -13.73 -10.20
C ARG A 522 3.03 -12.43 -9.75
N ASP A 523 3.81 -12.50 -8.67
CA ASP A 523 4.67 -11.40 -8.17
C ASP A 523 3.96 -10.03 -8.09
N PRO A 524 2.76 -9.96 -7.47
CA PRO A 524 2.01 -8.72 -7.40
C PRO A 524 2.79 -7.71 -6.56
N ALA A 525 2.82 -6.46 -7.03
CA ALA A 525 3.60 -5.37 -6.42
C ALA A 525 5.12 -5.63 -6.30
N GLY A 526 5.65 -6.65 -6.98
CA GLY A 526 7.07 -6.95 -7.00
C GLY A 526 7.88 -6.10 -7.98
N MET A 527 9.20 -6.15 -7.76
CA MET A 527 10.25 -5.66 -8.66
C MET A 527 11.51 -6.53 -8.49
N SER A 528 12.48 -6.38 -9.39
CA SER A 528 13.80 -6.99 -9.22
C SER A 528 14.56 -6.34 -8.06
N HIS A 529 15.39 -7.11 -7.36
CA HIS A 529 16.23 -6.60 -6.29
C HIS A 529 17.24 -5.57 -6.85
N PRO A 530 17.39 -4.36 -6.28
CA PRO A 530 18.24 -3.31 -6.85
C PRO A 530 19.70 -3.71 -7.02
N THR A 531 20.24 -4.48 -6.08
CA THR A 531 21.67 -4.87 -6.05
C THR A 531 21.95 -6.34 -6.39
N ALA A 532 20.92 -7.16 -6.60
CA ALA A 532 21.08 -8.61 -6.80
C ALA A 532 20.29 -9.08 -8.03
N LYS A 533 20.83 -10.07 -8.75
CA LYS A 533 20.20 -10.62 -9.97
C LYS A 533 19.06 -11.61 -9.63
N ARG A 534 18.05 -11.15 -8.91
CA ARG A 534 16.86 -11.93 -8.52
C ARG A 534 15.65 -11.02 -8.34
N ASP A 535 14.46 -11.61 -8.32
CA ASP A 535 13.25 -10.93 -7.86
C ASP A 535 13.38 -10.57 -6.36
N LEU A 536 12.77 -9.46 -5.94
CA LEU A 536 12.80 -9.02 -4.54
C LEU A 536 12.02 -10.00 -3.65
N TYR A 537 10.91 -10.53 -4.17
CA TYR A 537 10.01 -11.46 -3.50
C TYR A 537 9.89 -12.77 -4.27
N ASP A 538 9.50 -13.82 -3.55
CA ASP A 538 9.01 -15.03 -4.20
C ASP A 538 7.68 -14.73 -4.91
N ALA A 539 7.58 -15.20 -6.14
CA ALA A 539 6.51 -14.89 -7.07
C ALA A 539 5.12 -15.39 -6.65
N ASP A 540 5.04 -16.38 -5.76
CA ASP A 540 3.78 -16.92 -5.25
C ASP A 540 3.38 -16.35 -3.88
N HIS A 541 4.29 -15.66 -3.18
CA HIS A 541 4.03 -15.15 -1.83
C HIS A 541 2.87 -14.16 -1.81
N GLY A 542 2.73 -13.29 -2.83
CA GLY A 542 1.63 -12.34 -2.86
C GLY A 542 0.25 -12.99 -2.81
N LYS A 543 0.03 -14.06 -3.59
CA LYS A 543 -1.23 -14.82 -3.58
C LYS A 543 -1.46 -15.53 -2.24
N LYS A 544 -0.43 -16.21 -1.73
CA LYS A 544 -0.50 -16.97 -0.47
C LYS A 544 -0.81 -16.06 0.72
N VAL A 545 -0.07 -14.94 0.84
CA VAL A 545 -0.28 -13.96 1.91
C VAL A 545 -1.67 -13.36 1.82
N LEU A 546 -2.12 -12.98 0.63
CA LEU A 546 -3.45 -12.38 0.46
C LEU A 546 -4.58 -13.31 0.90
N SER A 547 -4.47 -14.63 0.66
CA SER A 547 -5.47 -15.62 1.09
C SER A 547 -5.55 -15.88 2.60
N MET A 548 -4.55 -15.43 3.38
CA MET A 548 -4.49 -15.63 4.83
C MET A 548 -4.37 -14.31 5.60
N ALA A 549 -4.48 -13.17 4.90
CA ALA A 549 -4.28 -11.86 5.49
C ALA A 549 -5.48 -11.47 6.37
N PRO A 550 -5.24 -11.03 7.61
CA PRO A 550 -6.32 -10.63 8.52
C PRO A 550 -7.08 -9.43 7.97
N GLY A 551 -8.40 -9.46 8.10
CA GLY A 551 -9.31 -8.40 7.64
C GLY A 551 -9.68 -8.47 6.15
N LEU A 552 -9.15 -9.43 5.40
CA LEU A 552 -9.48 -9.65 3.97
C LEU A 552 -10.34 -10.90 3.73
N GLU A 553 -10.83 -11.55 4.79
CA GLU A 553 -11.56 -12.83 4.74
C GLU A 553 -12.87 -12.73 3.92
N LYS A 554 -13.45 -11.53 3.86
CA LYS A 554 -14.67 -11.23 3.08
C LYS A 554 -14.42 -11.01 1.58
N LEU A 555 -13.16 -10.83 1.16
CA LEU A 555 -12.82 -10.57 -0.23
C LEU A 555 -12.52 -11.89 -0.96
N ASN A 556 -13.21 -12.13 -2.07
CA ASN A 556 -12.98 -13.31 -2.87
C ASN A 556 -11.71 -13.14 -3.71
N ILE A 557 -10.62 -13.75 -3.27
CA ILE A 557 -9.35 -13.73 -3.99
C ILE A 557 -9.43 -14.71 -5.16
N LEU A 558 -9.16 -14.23 -6.37
CA LEU A 558 -9.11 -15.04 -7.60
C LEU A 558 -7.64 -15.19 -8.03
N PRO A 559 -6.94 -16.24 -7.55
CA PRO A 559 -5.56 -16.46 -7.93
C PRO A 559 -5.49 -17.03 -9.34
N PHE A 560 -4.59 -16.46 -10.14
CA PHE A 560 -4.31 -16.96 -11.48
C PHE A 560 -2.91 -17.59 -11.57
N ARG A 561 -2.83 -18.59 -12.45
CA ARG A 561 -1.56 -19.11 -12.96
C ARG A 561 -0.97 -18.08 -13.92
N VAL A 562 0.32 -18.24 -14.22
CA VAL A 562 1.02 -17.35 -15.16
C VAL A 562 0.39 -17.47 -16.54
N ALA A 563 0.08 -16.34 -17.18
CA ALA A 563 -0.29 -16.29 -18.59
C ALA A 563 0.96 -16.01 -19.44
N ALA A 564 1.11 -16.72 -20.56
CA ALA A 564 2.23 -16.58 -21.49
C ALA A 564 1.72 -16.70 -22.93
N TYR A 565 2.54 -16.30 -23.91
CA TYR A 565 2.16 -16.38 -25.32
C TYR A 565 2.35 -17.80 -25.82
N ASP A 566 1.26 -18.50 -26.15
CA ASP A 566 1.30 -19.82 -26.76
C ASP A 566 1.60 -19.68 -28.26
N THR A 567 2.77 -20.14 -28.67
CA THR A 567 3.27 -20.02 -30.04
C THR A 567 2.55 -20.94 -31.04
N LYS A 568 1.92 -22.02 -30.57
CA LYS A 568 1.11 -22.92 -31.41
C LYS A 568 -0.27 -22.34 -31.67
N GLN A 569 -0.90 -21.81 -30.62
CA GLN A 569 -2.23 -21.19 -30.70
C GLN A 569 -2.20 -19.72 -31.17
N LYS A 570 -1.01 -19.10 -31.20
CA LYS A 570 -0.80 -17.70 -31.56
C LYS A 570 -1.63 -16.70 -30.75
N LYS A 571 -1.74 -16.95 -29.44
CA LYS A 571 -2.48 -16.09 -28.50
C LYS A 571 -1.95 -16.26 -27.08
N MET A 572 -2.39 -15.40 -26.16
CA MET A 572 -2.12 -15.58 -24.74
C MET A 572 -2.96 -16.72 -24.16
N ASP A 573 -2.32 -17.59 -23.38
CA ASP A 573 -2.94 -18.74 -22.70
C ASP A 573 -2.31 -18.94 -21.31
N PHE A 574 -2.94 -19.73 -20.44
CA PHE A 574 -2.37 -20.11 -19.16
C PHE A 574 -1.22 -21.08 -19.36
N PHE A 575 -0.07 -20.79 -18.75
CA PHE A 575 1.12 -21.62 -18.84
C PHE A 575 0.88 -23.05 -18.36
N ASP A 576 1.31 -24.01 -19.17
CA ASP A 576 1.26 -25.44 -18.90
C ASP A 576 2.69 -26.01 -18.88
N PRO A 577 3.19 -26.46 -17.70
CA PRO A 577 4.53 -27.01 -17.56
C PRO A 577 4.81 -28.23 -18.45
N SER A 578 3.78 -29.00 -18.82
CA SER A 578 3.94 -30.20 -19.65
C SER A 578 4.33 -29.90 -21.10
N ARG A 579 4.01 -28.69 -21.57
CA ARG A 579 4.28 -28.20 -22.93
C ARG A 579 5.00 -26.86 -22.89
N LYS A 580 5.92 -26.70 -21.94
CA LYS A 580 6.63 -25.44 -21.65
C LYS A 580 7.29 -24.79 -22.87
N ASP A 581 7.75 -25.60 -23.83
CA ASP A 581 8.47 -25.13 -25.03
C ASP A 581 7.55 -24.45 -26.05
N ASP A 582 6.23 -24.61 -25.92
CA ASP A 582 5.24 -23.90 -26.73
C ASP A 582 5.01 -22.46 -26.24
N PHE A 583 5.49 -22.09 -25.06
CA PHE A 583 5.22 -20.79 -24.43
C PHE A 583 6.39 -19.82 -24.49
N LEU A 584 6.10 -18.59 -24.94
CA LEU A 584 7.02 -17.46 -24.93
C LEU A 584 6.66 -16.50 -23.78
N PHE A 585 7.64 -16.25 -22.91
CA PHE A 585 7.56 -15.22 -21.88
C PHE A 585 8.19 -13.92 -22.40
N ILE A 586 7.39 -12.86 -22.50
CA ILE A 586 7.86 -11.53 -22.88
C ILE A 586 7.86 -10.66 -21.62
N SER A 587 9.04 -10.43 -21.07
CA SER A 587 9.20 -9.57 -19.89
C SER A 587 8.93 -8.11 -20.24
N GLY A 588 8.65 -7.28 -19.23
CA GLY A 588 8.56 -5.83 -19.39
C GLY A 588 9.81 -5.27 -20.08
N THR A 589 11.01 -5.68 -19.67
CA THR A 589 12.26 -5.27 -20.33
C THR A 589 12.29 -5.64 -21.81
N LYS A 590 11.91 -6.88 -22.18
CA LYS A 590 11.87 -7.31 -23.58
C LYS A 590 10.85 -6.51 -24.38
N MET A 591 9.67 -6.29 -23.82
CA MET A 591 8.62 -5.45 -24.42
C MET A 591 9.14 -4.03 -24.68
N ARG A 592 9.87 -3.43 -23.74
CA ARG A 592 10.49 -2.12 -23.94
C ARG A 592 11.55 -2.12 -25.04
N THR A 593 12.39 -3.15 -25.11
CA THR A 593 13.39 -3.29 -26.17
C THR A 593 12.74 -3.38 -27.55
N LEU A 594 11.69 -4.20 -27.69
CA LEU A 594 10.93 -4.31 -28.94
C LEU A 594 10.37 -2.95 -29.37
N ALA A 595 9.71 -2.24 -28.45
CA ALA A 595 9.13 -0.93 -28.76
C ALA A 595 10.18 0.11 -29.15
N LYS A 596 11.33 0.15 -28.45
CA LYS A 596 12.46 1.04 -28.77
C LYS A 596 13.07 0.76 -30.14
N ASN A 597 13.07 -0.50 -30.58
CA ASN A 597 13.59 -0.92 -31.87
C ASN A 597 12.55 -0.86 -33.00
N ARG A 598 11.32 -0.41 -32.71
CA ARG A 598 10.17 -0.46 -33.64
C ARG A 598 9.86 -1.87 -34.14
N GLU A 599 10.24 -2.88 -33.35
CA GLU A 599 9.85 -4.27 -33.55
C GLU A 599 8.51 -4.51 -32.87
N SER A 600 7.68 -5.39 -33.43
CA SER A 600 6.42 -5.77 -32.78
C SER A 600 6.57 -7.05 -31.96
N PRO A 601 5.89 -7.19 -30.81
CA PRO A 601 5.73 -8.50 -30.19
C PRO A 601 4.94 -9.42 -31.15
N PRO A 602 4.92 -10.73 -30.90
CA PRO A 602 4.08 -11.65 -31.65
C PRO A 602 2.62 -11.18 -31.69
N ASP A 603 1.97 -11.35 -32.83
CA ASP A 603 0.56 -11.02 -33.02
C ASP A 603 -0.30 -11.71 -31.94
N GLY A 604 -1.28 -11.00 -31.38
CA GLY A 604 -2.08 -11.50 -30.26
C GLY A 604 -1.43 -11.38 -28.87
N PHE A 605 -0.21 -10.87 -28.73
CA PHE A 605 0.37 -10.53 -27.41
C PHE A 605 -0.27 -9.27 -26.79
N MET A 606 -0.51 -8.24 -27.59
CA MET A 606 -1.16 -6.98 -27.22
C MET A 606 -1.96 -6.49 -28.43
N CYS A 607 -3.03 -5.73 -28.20
CA CYS A 607 -3.79 -5.13 -29.30
C CYS A 607 -2.92 -4.12 -30.09
N PRO A 608 -3.05 -4.06 -31.43
CA PRO A 608 -2.24 -3.19 -32.28
C PRO A 608 -2.22 -1.70 -31.89
N GLY A 609 -3.37 -1.11 -31.57
CA GLY A 609 -3.46 0.30 -31.17
C GLY A 609 -2.84 0.53 -29.79
N GLY A 610 -3.01 -0.40 -28.86
CA GLY A 610 -2.31 -0.40 -27.57
C GLY A 610 -0.79 -0.48 -27.74
N TRP A 611 -0.30 -1.32 -28.66
CA TRP A 611 1.13 -1.40 -28.98
C TRP A 611 1.66 -0.11 -29.60
N LYS A 612 0.92 0.48 -30.54
CA LYS A 612 1.27 1.75 -31.19
C LYS A 612 1.50 2.88 -30.18
N VAL A 613 0.63 3.00 -29.17
CA VAL A 613 0.80 3.98 -28.08
C VAL A 613 2.12 3.78 -27.32
N LEU A 614 2.54 2.53 -27.11
CA LEU A 614 3.84 2.25 -26.47
C LEU A 614 5.02 2.62 -27.36
N VAL A 615 4.96 2.32 -28.67
CA VAL A 615 6.00 2.72 -29.62
C VAL A 615 6.13 4.24 -29.63
N GLU A 616 5.03 4.99 -29.73
CA GLU A 616 5.02 6.47 -29.67
C GLU A 616 5.66 7.00 -28.38
N TYR A 617 5.35 6.38 -27.23
CA TYR A 617 5.98 6.73 -25.96
C TYR A 617 7.50 6.50 -26.01
N TYR A 618 7.97 5.34 -26.47
CA TYR A 618 9.41 5.04 -26.49
C TYR A 618 10.16 5.86 -27.53
N ASP A 619 9.56 6.18 -28.67
CA ASP A 619 10.11 7.13 -29.64
C ASP A 619 10.28 8.53 -29.00
N SER A 620 9.35 8.98 -28.13
CA SER A 620 9.46 10.28 -27.44
C SER A 620 10.62 10.37 -26.44
N LEU A 621 11.21 9.24 -26.04
CA LEU A 621 12.37 9.19 -25.16
C LEU A 621 13.71 9.30 -25.92
N VAL A 622 13.71 9.07 -27.23
CA VAL A 622 14.91 9.19 -28.06
C VAL A 622 15.13 10.68 -28.37
N PRO A 623 16.28 11.28 -27.99
CA PRO A 623 16.58 12.64 -28.39
C PRO A 623 16.57 12.72 -29.91
N SER A 624 15.85 13.68 -30.49
CA SER A 624 15.86 13.89 -31.93
C SER A 624 17.31 14.13 -32.40
N GLU A 625 17.85 13.25 -33.23
CA GLU A 625 19.09 13.53 -33.96
C GLU A 625 18.84 14.75 -34.85
N GLY A 626 19.25 15.95 -34.39
CA GLY A 626 19.13 17.18 -35.17
C GLY A 626 18.93 18.49 -34.40
N SER A 627 18.64 18.49 -33.08
CA SER A 627 18.45 19.77 -32.36
C SER A 627 19.74 20.32 -31.74
N SER A 628 20.78 20.49 -32.56
CA SER A 628 21.89 21.40 -32.25
C SER A 628 21.62 22.76 -32.90
N LYS A 629 20.55 23.45 -32.47
CA LYS A 629 20.41 24.90 -32.65
C LYS A 629 19.96 25.52 -31.34
N LEU A 630 20.87 26.33 -30.82
CA LEU A 630 20.80 27.27 -29.69
C LEU A 630 19.43 27.37 -29.01
N ARG A 631 19.35 26.91 -27.75
CA ARG A 631 18.31 27.36 -26.82
C ARG A 631 18.61 28.81 -26.45
N GLU A 632 17.75 29.73 -26.86
CA GLU A 632 17.71 31.06 -26.28
C GLU A 632 17.32 30.96 -24.79
N PRO A 633 17.89 31.82 -23.93
CA PRO A 633 17.58 31.83 -22.50
C PRO A 633 16.17 32.37 -22.28
N VAL A 634 15.33 31.59 -21.60
CA VAL A 634 14.05 32.08 -21.08
C VAL A 634 14.35 33.03 -19.92
N ALA A 635 13.89 34.28 -20.04
CA ALA A 635 14.07 35.33 -19.05
C ALA A 635 13.35 35.02 -17.72
N ALA A 636 13.90 35.62 -16.66
CA ALA A 636 13.73 35.36 -15.22
C ALA A 636 12.29 35.40 -14.67
#